data_AF-A0AAV0JLK0-F1
#
_entry.id   AF-A0AAV0JLK0-F1
#
_cell.length_a   1.000
_cell.length_b   1.000
_cell.length_c   1.000
_cell.angle_alpha   90.00
_cell.angle_beta   90.00
_cell.angle_gamma   90.00
#
_symmetry.space_group_name_H-M   'P 1'
#
loop_
_entity.id
_entity.type
_entity.pdbx_description
1 polymer ?
#
loop_
_entity_poly.entity_id
_entity_poly.type
_entity_poly.pdbx_seq_one_letter_code
_entity_poly.pdbx_strand_id
1 'polypeptide(L)'
;MGVVVVSGGSTGGPAAAAGGGGGGNGGSAAGSCCDVSLKCWCKWRWGDHQQHLLPHKVFSVFSSGFLFLLGCLIVYGLIGVIYGWLLFNKPYVGNGVMGLNSFGCLEDGEGSWSVGVFYGDSPFSLKPIEAANLWKNESKAWPVANPVVTCASVSDAGFPSNFVADPFLYLQGDTLFLFYETKNPLTMQGDIGVAKSTDKGATWKQLGIALDEDWHLSFPYVFDYHGQVYMIPESSMKGELRLYRALEFPLQWTLEKILIKKPLVDSTIINYEGHYWLFGSDHSGFGTKKNGQLEIWHSSSPLGPWKPHKKNPIYNIDKSMGARNGGRPFVYNGNLYRFGQDCGETYGRRVRAFKVEILSKDAYKEVEVPLGFEEPTKGRNAWNGARHHHLDVQQLSSGEWIGVMDGDRVPSGDPSHRFMVGCASLGAAAAVVIVLGLLLGAVKCLIPLNWCAHYSGKRSDALLVWERSNLFSSRARRFCSRVNRVPISIRGKVKYNTWAGRLVLAVLFLVGAALMCTGVKNVYGGNGAEEAYPLNGYYSQFTLLTMTYDARLWNLKMYVKHYSRCSSVKEIVVVWNKGIPPKASDLDSAVPVRIRVEKENSLNNRFKKDEMIKTRGVLELDDDIMMTCDDVERGFNVWRQHPDRIVGFYPRLISGNPLKYRAEKYARSHKGYNMILTGAAFVDSTIAFGRYWGEQAKAGRELVDRYFNCEDVLLNYLYANASSTKTVEYVRPAWAIDTSKFSGAAISKNTQVHYGIRSRCLMRFTQMYGSLSDRKWEFDGRKDGWDL
;
A
#
# COMPACT_ATOMS: atom_id res chain seq x y z
N MET A 1 -17.49 -47.11 25.80
CA MET A 1 -18.52 -47.34 26.85
C MET A 1 -19.69 -46.43 26.50
N GLY A 2 -20.56 -46.80 25.55
CA GLY A 2 -21.72 -47.69 25.73
C GLY A 2 -22.78 -46.92 26.51
N VAL A 3 -23.97 -46.55 26.03
CA VAL A 3 -25.03 -47.23 25.26
C VAL A 3 -26.02 -46.10 24.84
N VAL A 4 -26.36 -45.83 23.56
CA VAL A 4 -27.34 -46.48 22.66
C VAL A 4 -28.83 -46.32 23.08
N VAL A 5 -29.59 -45.51 22.30
CA VAL A 5 -30.96 -45.79 21.75
C VAL A 5 -32.16 -45.67 22.74
N VAL A 6 -33.36 -45.14 22.45
CA VAL A 6 -34.05 -44.58 21.26
C VAL A 6 -35.46 -44.04 21.65
N SER A 7 -36.00 -43.16 20.79
CA SER A 7 -37.43 -42.79 20.48
C SER A 7 -38.46 -42.62 21.60
N GLY A 8 -39.23 -41.53 21.64
CA GLY A 8 -40.34 -41.21 20.70
C GLY A 8 -41.64 -41.27 21.54
N GLY A 9 -42.68 -40.46 21.43
CA GLY A 9 -43.22 -39.51 20.47
C GLY A 9 -44.71 -39.35 20.82
N SER A 10 -45.40 -38.36 20.22
CA SER A 10 -46.87 -38.13 20.23
C SER A 10 -47.49 -37.62 21.56
N THR A 11 -48.49 -36.74 21.62
CA THR A 11 -49.34 -35.97 20.68
C THR A 11 -50.14 -35.00 21.56
N GLY A 12 -50.35 -33.74 21.15
CA GLY A 12 -51.70 -33.27 20.80
C GLY A 12 -52.29 -32.28 21.82
N GLY A 13 -52.74 -31.10 21.37
CA GLY A 13 -53.46 -30.08 22.15
C GLY A 13 -54.92 -30.49 22.48
N PRO A 14 -55.88 -29.58 22.76
CA PRO A 14 -55.96 -28.17 22.31
C PRO A 14 -56.61 -27.15 23.30
N ALA A 15 -56.72 -25.88 22.84
CA ALA A 15 -57.85 -24.91 23.01
C ALA A 15 -58.33 -24.49 24.42
N ALA A 16 -58.92 -23.33 24.72
CA ALA A 16 -59.29 -22.05 24.09
C ALA A 16 -59.73 -21.11 25.26
N ALA A 17 -59.40 -19.81 25.24
CA ALA A 17 -60.30 -18.66 25.00
C ALA A 17 -60.99 -17.99 26.21
N ALA A 18 -61.17 -16.66 26.06
CA ALA A 18 -61.97 -15.68 26.83
C ALA A 18 -61.40 -15.21 28.19
N GLY A 19 -61.43 -13.94 28.59
CA GLY A 19 -61.95 -12.70 28.00
C GLY A 19 -61.98 -11.58 29.08
N GLY A 20 -61.96 -10.32 28.66
CA GLY A 20 -62.67 -9.20 29.31
C GLY A 20 -62.08 -8.49 30.55
N GLY A 21 -61.54 -7.27 30.33
CA GLY A 21 -62.16 -6.03 30.84
C GLY A 21 -61.86 -5.50 32.26
N GLY A 22 -61.50 -4.20 32.32
CA GLY A 22 -62.00 -3.27 33.35
C GLY A 22 -61.05 -2.92 34.51
N GLY A 23 -60.56 -1.67 34.53
CA GLY A 23 -59.75 -1.13 35.62
C GLY A 23 -60.56 -0.63 36.82
N GLY A 24 -59.86 -0.47 37.95
CA GLY A 24 -60.38 0.13 39.17
C GLY A 24 -59.34 0.07 40.29
N ASN A 25 -58.94 1.25 40.77
CA ASN A 25 -57.81 1.50 41.66
C ASN A 25 -58.14 1.19 43.14
N GLY A 26 -57.17 0.70 43.91
CA GLY A 26 -57.12 0.93 45.37
C GLY A 26 -56.80 -0.27 46.28
N GLY A 27 -55.55 -0.31 46.78
CA GLY A 27 -55.31 -0.60 48.21
C GLY A 27 -54.71 -1.95 48.62
N SER A 28 -53.41 -1.90 48.93
CA SER A 28 -52.68 -2.61 50.01
C SER A 28 -52.27 -4.10 49.89
N ALA A 29 -50.93 -4.26 49.89
CA ALA A 29 -50.09 -5.30 50.52
C ALA A 29 -50.16 -6.74 49.98
N ALA A 30 -49.08 -7.50 49.78
CA ALA A 30 -47.63 -7.33 49.85
C ALA A 30 -46.98 -8.56 49.18
N GLY A 31 -45.75 -8.43 48.66
CA GLY A 31 -44.87 -9.58 48.39
C GLY A 31 -44.51 -9.86 46.93
N SER A 32 -43.91 -8.89 46.22
CA SER A 32 -43.18 -9.15 44.98
C SER A 32 -41.75 -9.60 45.29
N CYS A 33 -41.36 -10.72 44.69
CA CYS A 33 -39.98 -11.11 44.45
C CYS A 33 -39.21 -9.99 43.75
N CYS A 34 -37.94 -9.82 44.13
CA CYS A 34 -36.94 -9.13 43.32
C CYS A 34 -35.73 -10.05 43.13
N ASP A 35 -35.65 -10.56 41.90
CA ASP A 35 -34.42 -10.77 41.15
C ASP A 35 -33.63 -9.44 41.07
N VAL A 36 -32.29 -9.48 41.25
CA VAL A 36 -31.43 -8.35 40.87
C VAL A 36 -30.08 -8.86 40.36
N SER A 37 -29.97 -8.88 39.03
CA SER A 37 -28.69 -8.78 38.31
C SER A 37 -27.96 -7.48 38.72
N LEU A 38 -26.69 -7.57 39.12
CA LEU A 38 -25.86 -6.41 39.46
C LEU A 38 -24.90 -6.06 38.33
N LYS A 39 -25.25 -5.02 37.57
CA LYS A 39 -24.40 -4.29 36.61
C LYS A 39 -23.39 -3.39 37.33
N CYS A 40 -22.20 -3.26 36.73
CA CYS A 40 -21.16 -2.30 37.12
C CYS A 40 -21.62 -0.86 36.85
N TRP A 41 -21.61 0.03 37.86
CA TRP A 41 -21.94 1.46 37.69
C TRP A 41 -20.83 2.34 38.28
N CYS A 42 -20.27 3.25 37.45
CA CYS A 42 -19.63 4.46 37.95
C CYS A 42 -20.72 5.33 38.59
N LYS A 43 -20.81 5.33 39.93
CA LYS A 43 -21.83 6.12 40.63
C LYS A 43 -21.33 7.55 40.87
N TRP A 44 -21.94 8.48 40.15
CA TRP A 44 -21.91 9.92 40.37
C TRP A 44 -22.82 10.25 41.56
N ARG A 45 -22.36 11.04 42.53
CA ARG A 45 -23.25 11.54 43.59
C ARG A 45 -22.92 12.98 43.95
N TRP A 46 -23.94 13.82 43.81
CA TRP A 46 -24.09 15.12 44.46
C TRP A 46 -23.93 14.97 45.99
N GLY A 47 -23.20 15.92 46.58
CA GLY A 47 -23.16 16.13 48.02
C GLY A 47 -23.32 17.61 48.28
N ASP A 48 -24.55 18.00 48.64
CA ASP A 48 -24.87 19.23 49.34
C ASP A 48 -24.15 19.25 50.70
N HIS A 49 -23.47 20.35 51.00
CA HIS A 49 -23.44 20.88 52.37
C HIS A 49 -23.74 22.38 52.30
N GLN A 50 -24.88 22.74 52.89
CA GLN A 50 -25.34 24.10 53.14
C GLN A 50 -24.26 24.93 53.83
N GLN A 51 -23.97 26.13 53.29
CA GLN A 51 -24.19 27.38 54.02
C GLN A 51 -24.10 28.62 53.10
N HIS A 52 -25.21 29.37 53.09
CA HIS A 52 -25.44 30.78 52.73
C HIS A 52 -25.54 31.28 51.25
N LEU A 53 -26.81 31.55 50.86
CA LEU A 53 -27.36 32.67 50.08
C LEU A 53 -26.86 32.96 48.64
N LEU A 54 -27.65 32.51 47.62
CA LEU A 54 -28.20 33.24 46.44
C LEU A 54 -28.56 32.27 45.28
N PRO A 55 -29.58 32.56 44.43
CA PRO A 55 -30.15 31.57 43.51
C PRO A 55 -29.62 31.73 42.07
N HIS A 56 -28.78 30.81 41.60
CA HIS A 56 -28.61 30.54 40.17
C HIS A 56 -28.42 29.03 39.94
N LYS A 57 -29.55 28.30 39.90
CA LYS A 57 -29.64 26.92 39.41
C LYS A 57 -30.10 26.91 37.96
N VAL A 58 -29.17 27.09 37.02
CA VAL A 58 -29.26 26.54 35.67
C VAL A 58 -27.81 26.25 35.24
N PHE A 59 -27.52 25.02 34.79
CA PHE A 59 -26.19 24.45 34.47
C PHE A 59 -25.39 23.83 35.64
N SER A 60 -25.85 22.71 36.19
CA SER A 60 -24.97 21.75 36.86
C SER A 60 -25.45 20.33 36.62
N VAL A 61 -25.36 19.88 35.36
CA VAL A 61 -25.78 18.51 34.95
C VAL A 61 -24.57 17.57 34.82
N PHE A 62 -23.34 18.08 34.87
CA PHE A 62 -22.14 17.29 34.63
C PHE A 62 -21.13 17.42 35.76
N SER A 63 -20.62 16.29 36.27
CA SER A 63 -19.57 16.33 37.29
C SER A 63 -18.23 16.78 36.68
N SER A 64 -17.31 17.28 37.51
CA SER A 64 -15.98 17.73 37.07
C SER A 64 -15.16 16.64 36.36
N GLY A 65 -15.32 15.37 36.75
CA GLY A 65 -14.68 14.25 36.05
C GLY A 65 -15.28 13.96 34.68
N PHE A 66 -16.60 14.12 34.53
CA PHE A 66 -17.26 14.00 33.24
C PHE A 66 -16.81 15.10 32.28
N LEU A 67 -16.80 16.36 32.76
CA LEU A 67 -16.35 17.50 31.96
C LEU A 67 -14.88 17.40 31.56
N PHE A 68 -14.02 16.88 32.45
CA PHE A 68 -12.62 16.61 32.12
C PHE A 68 -12.45 15.56 31.03
N LEU A 69 -13.14 14.41 31.15
CA LEU A 69 -13.07 13.34 30.16
C LEU A 69 -13.67 13.78 28.82
N LEU A 70 -14.80 14.49 28.84
CA LEU A 70 -15.40 15.06 27.64
C LEU A 70 -14.47 16.08 26.98
N GLY A 71 -13.85 16.97 27.77
CA GLY A 71 -12.87 17.94 27.28
C GLY A 71 -11.64 17.27 26.67
N CYS A 72 -11.10 16.23 27.32
CA CYS A 72 -9.99 15.45 26.76
C CYS A 72 -10.41 14.74 25.47
N LEU A 73 -11.59 14.13 25.43
CA LEU A 73 -12.11 13.46 24.24
C LEU A 73 -12.27 14.44 23.08
N ILE A 74 -12.75 15.65 23.32
CA ILE A 74 -12.82 16.72 22.31
C ILE A 74 -11.43 17.11 21.84
N VAL A 75 -10.49 17.38 22.75
CA VAL A 75 -9.12 17.83 22.38
C VAL A 75 -8.37 16.75 21.60
N TYR A 76 -8.32 15.53 22.12
CA TYR A 76 -7.66 14.40 21.45
C TYR A 76 -8.40 13.97 20.17
N GLY A 77 -9.73 14.06 20.18
CA GLY A 77 -10.55 13.86 18.98
C GLY A 77 -10.22 14.88 17.90
N LEU A 78 -10.13 16.18 18.24
CA LEU A 78 -9.72 17.23 17.31
C LEU A 78 -8.30 17.03 16.81
N ILE A 79 -7.35 16.61 17.66
CA ILE A 79 -5.99 16.26 17.22
C ILE A 79 -6.03 15.12 16.21
N GLY A 80 -6.80 14.07 16.49
CA GLY A 80 -6.97 12.94 15.57
C GLY A 80 -7.62 13.35 14.25
N VAL A 81 -8.66 14.19 14.30
CA VAL A 81 -9.35 14.72 13.10
C VAL A 81 -8.44 15.63 12.29
N ILE A 82 -7.71 16.55 12.92
CA ILE A 82 -6.75 17.44 12.23
C ILE A 82 -5.62 16.61 11.62
N TYR A 83 -5.09 15.62 12.36
CA TYR A 83 -4.07 14.72 11.86
C TYR A 83 -4.56 13.93 10.64
N GLY A 84 -5.76 13.34 10.73
CA GLY A 84 -6.37 12.64 9.61
C GLY A 84 -6.68 13.57 8.44
N TRP A 85 -7.10 14.80 8.72
CA TRP A 85 -7.35 15.82 7.70
C TRP A 85 -6.06 16.25 6.98
N LEU A 86 -4.93 16.35 7.70
CA LEU A 86 -3.64 16.72 7.11
C LEU A 86 -3.00 15.58 6.31
N LEU A 87 -3.22 14.32 6.70
CA LEU A 87 -2.53 13.18 6.10
C LEU A 87 -3.37 12.33 5.15
N PHE A 88 -4.68 12.25 5.36
CA PHE A 88 -5.58 11.38 4.59
C PHE A 88 -6.57 12.16 3.73
N ASN A 89 -6.81 13.44 4.03
CA ASN A 89 -7.64 14.28 3.17
C ASN A 89 -6.83 14.71 1.95
N LYS A 90 -6.77 13.79 0.99
CA LYS A 90 -6.47 14.10 -0.40
C LYS A 90 -7.47 15.18 -0.83
N PRO A 91 -7.05 16.39 -1.21
CA PRO A 91 -7.95 17.35 -1.83
C PRO A 91 -8.44 16.70 -3.13
N TYR A 92 -9.71 16.29 -3.13
CA TYR A 92 -10.53 15.95 -4.29
C TYR A 92 -9.79 15.51 -5.55
N VAL A 93 -9.43 14.23 -5.61
CA VAL A 93 -9.83 13.40 -6.76
C VAL A 93 -10.63 12.29 -6.15
N GLY A 94 -11.87 12.13 -6.62
CA GLY A 94 -12.75 11.07 -6.17
C GLY A 94 -11.96 9.76 -6.07
N ASN A 95 -12.19 8.93 -5.06
CA ASN A 95 -13.39 8.09 -5.08
C ASN A 95 -14.29 8.37 -6.29
N GLY A 96 -13.74 8.16 -7.50
CA GLY A 96 -14.53 7.53 -8.53
C GLY A 96 -15.10 6.29 -7.86
N VAL A 97 -16.42 6.27 -7.73
CA VAL A 97 -17.21 5.11 -7.31
C VAL A 97 -17.31 4.87 -5.79
N MET A 98 -17.81 5.85 -5.03
CA MET A 98 -18.80 5.55 -3.97
C MET A 98 -20.23 5.80 -4.47
N GLY A 99 -20.47 5.42 -5.72
CA GLY A 99 -21.79 5.31 -6.33
C GLY A 99 -21.79 4.03 -7.15
N LEU A 100 -22.67 3.07 -6.81
CA LEU A 100 -22.98 1.84 -7.54
C LEU A 100 -21.98 1.45 -8.66
N ASN A 101 -20.90 0.74 -8.32
CA ASN A 101 -20.12 -0.21 -9.17
C ASN A 101 -18.72 -0.54 -8.59
N SER A 102 -18.58 -0.86 -7.30
CA SER A 102 -17.29 -1.37 -6.81
C SER A 102 -17.17 -2.87 -7.12
N PHE A 103 -16.94 -3.19 -8.39
CA PHE A 103 -16.76 -4.57 -8.85
C PHE A 103 -15.38 -5.15 -8.52
N GLY A 104 -14.46 -4.43 -7.85
CA GLY A 104 -13.15 -4.99 -7.52
C GLY A 104 -12.17 -4.10 -6.76
N CYS A 105 -10.96 -4.62 -6.55
CA CYS A 105 -9.83 -4.03 -5.82
C CYS A 105 -10.13 -3.56 -4.39
N LEU A 106 -11.02 -4.27 -3.68
CA LEU A 106 -11.32 -3.96 -2.29
C LEU A 106 -10.17 -4.44 -1.38
N GLU A 107 -9.86 -3.69 -0.32
CA GLU A 107 -8.91 -4.16 0.69
C GLU A 107 -9.45 -5.43 1.36
N ASP A 108 -8.64 -6.49 1.35
CA ASP A 108 -8.92 -7.72 2.08
C ASP A 108 -7.68 -8.24 2.85
N GLY A 109 -7.87 -9.33 3.62
CA GLY A 109 -6.81 -9.92 4.43
C GLY A 109 -5.76 -10.72 3.64
N GLU A 110 -5.98 -10.96 2.35
CA GLU A 110 -5.12 -11.82 1.53
C GLU A 110 -4.06 -11.04 0.77
N GLY A 111 -4.38 -9.82 0.33
CA GLY A 111 -3.41 -8.92 -0.28
C GLY A 111 -3.94 -8.17 -1.50
N SER A 112 -3.05 -7.38 -2.12
CA SER A 112 -3.31 -6.68 -3.39
C SER A 112 -2.47 -7.28 -4.52
N TRP A 113 -2.60 -8.59 -4.72
CA TRP A 113 -1.81 -9.31 -5.72
C TRP A 113 -2.03 -8.77 -7.13
N SER A 114 -0.92 -8.62 -7.83
CA SER A 114 -0.85 -8.16 -9.22
C SER A 114 0.23 -8.95 -9.95
N VAL A 115 0.23 -8.94 -11.28
CA VAL A 115 1.17 -9.72 -12.09
C VAL A 115 2.10 -8.80 -12.88
N GLY A 116 3.39 -9.11 -12.85
CA GLY A 116 4.44 -8.49 -13.64
C GLY A 116 5.07 -9.44 -14.66
N VAL A 117 5.68 -8.87 -15.70
CA VAL A 117 6.39 -9.57 -16.77
C VAL A 117 7.88 -9.26 -16.71
N PHE A 118 8.69 -10.27 -17.03
CA PHE A 118 10.15 -10.22 -17.01
C PHE A 118 10.74 -10.87 -18.27
N TYR A 119 11.90 -10.41 -18.69
CA TYR A 119 12.64 -10.91 -19.86
C TYR A 119 14.12 -11.08 -19.56
N GLY A 120 14.78 -12.03 -20.20
CA GLY A 120 16.23 -12.18 -20.11
C GLY A 120 16.79 -13.31 -20.96
N ASP A 121 18.11 -13.40 -21.01
CA ASP A 121 18.81 -14.43 -21.80
C ASP A 121 18.76 -15.83 -21.16
N SER A 122 18.39 -15.90 -19.88
CA SER A 122 18.29 -17.13 -19.09
C SER A 122 17.20 -16.99 -18.02
N PRO A 123 16.68 -18.09 -17.45
CA PRO A 123 15.68 -18.03 -16.39
C PRO A 123 16.24 -17.43 -15.08
N PHE A 124 17.57 -17.29 -14.95
CA PHE A 124 18.25 -16.70 -13.79
C PHE A 124 18.77 -15.27 -14.03
N SER A 125 18.49 -14.69 -15.19
CA SER A 125 18.92 -13.32 -15.55
C SER A 125 17.74 -12.46 -16.01
N LEU A 126 16.54 -12.78 -15.53
CA LEU A 126 15.30 -12.09 -15.83
C LEU A 126 15.31 -10.67 -15.25
N LYS A 127 14.93 -9.70 -16.08
CA LYS A 127 14.79 -8.28 -15.74
C LYS A 127 13.35 -7.83 -15.99
N PRO A 128 12.83 -6.87 -15.22
CA PRO A 128 11.45 -6.42 -15.36
C PRO A 128 11.21 -5.76 -16.73
N ILE A 129 9.96 -5.76 -17.20
CA ILE A 129 9.57 -5.27 -18.54
C ILE A 129 10.03 -3.83 -18.83
N GLU A 130 10.10 -2.96 -17.82
CA GLU A 130 10.63 -1.59 -17.96
C GLU A 130 12.12 -1.52 -18.31
N ALA A 131 12.89 -2.61 -18.13
CA ALA A 131 14.28 -2.71 -18.55
C ALA A 131 14.42 -3.00 -20.05
N ALA A 132 13.43 -3.68 -20.65
CA ALA A 132 13.36 -3.91 -22.10
C ALA A 132 13.04 -2.62 -22.87
N ASN A 133 12.64 -1.54 -22.18
CA ASN A 133 12.25 -0.25 -22.76
C ASN A 133 11.23 -0.44 -23.89
N LEU A 134 10.15 -1.17 -23.62
CA LEU A 134 9.00 -1.26 -24.53
C LEU A 134 8.16 0.02 -24.43
N TRP A 135 7.95 0.68 -25.57
CA TRP A 135 7.17 1.91 -25.67
C TRP A 135 5.96 1.68 -26.55
N LYS A 136 4.78 2.09 -26.08
CA LYS A 136 3.57 2.09 -26.91
C LYS A 136 2.88 3.44 -26.74
N ASN A 137 2.79 4.21 -27.82
CA ASN A 137 2.16 5.54 -27.76
C ASN A 137 0.70 5.48 -27.33
N GLU A 138 -0.01 4.41 -27.70
CA GLU A 138 -1.42 4.18 -27.32
C GLU A 138 -1.60 4.04 -25.81
N SER A 139 -0.67 3.38 -25.10
CA SER A 139 -0.76 3.19 -23.64
C SER A 139 -0.29 4.41 -22.85
N LYS A 140 0.32 5.41 -23.52
CA LYS A 140 0.99 6.55 -22.88
C LYS A 140 1.94 6.13 -21.75
N ALA A 141 2.53 4.94 -21.88
CA ALA A 141 3.44 4.33 -20.92
C ALA A 141 4.82 4.20 -21.57
N TRP A 142 5.80 4.88 -20.98
CA TRP A 142 7.02 5.28 -21.63
C TRP A 142 8.21 5.30 -20.64
N PRO A 143 8.72 4.13 -20.23
CA PRO A 143 8.37 2.77 -20.71
C PRO A 143 7.14 2.18 -20.01
N VAL A 144 6.61 1.08 -20.54
CA VAL A 144 5.69 0.20 -19.79
C VAL A 144 6.43 -0.36 -18.57
N ALA A 145 5.78 -0.33 -17.40
CA ALA A 145 6.35 -0.83 -16.15
C ALA A 145 5.40 -1.79 -15.45
N ASN A 146 5.97 -2.71 -14.67
CA ASN A 146 5.18 -3.61 -13.83
C ASN A 146 4.46 -2.85 -12.69
N PRO A 147 3.29 -3.35 -12.23
CA PRO A 147 2.59 -4.55 -12.70
C PRO A 147 1.82 -4.30 -14.01
N VAL A 148 1.65 -5.33 -14.83
CA VAL A 148 0.96 -5.25 -16.14
C VAL A 148 -0.46 -5.79 -16.13
N VAL A 149 -0.82 -6.62 -15.14
CA VAL A 149 -2.19 -7.07 -14.89
C VAL A 149 -2.52 -6.86 -13.42
N THR A 150 -3.66 -6.24 -13.15
CA THR A 150 -4.16 -5.93 -11.80
C THR A 150 -5.64 -6.26 -11.69
N CYS A 151 -6.17 -6.32 -10.46
CA CYS A 151 -7.61 -6.42 -10.21
C CYS A 151 -8.43 -5.38 -10.99
N ALA A 152 -7.90 -4.16 -11.16
CA ALA A 152 -8.57 -3.07 -11.86
C ALA A 152 -8.74 -3.41 -13.33
N SER A 153 -7.68 -3.96 -13.97
CA SER A 153 -7.76 -4.37 -15.37
C SER A 153 -8.83 -5.45 -15.63
N VAL A 154 -9.07 -6.32 -14.65
CA VAL A 154 -10.08 -7.39 -14.73
C VAL A 154 -11.49 -6.83 -14.49
N SER A 155 -11.63 -5.97 -13.47
CA SER A 155 -12.90 -5.31 -13.11
C SER A 155 -13.38 -4.34 -14.18
N ASP A 156 -12.47 -3.55 -14.77
CA ASP A 156 -12.76 -2.62 -15.86
C ASP A 156 -13.24 -3.36 -17.13
N ALA A 157 -12.84 -4.64 -17.29
CA ALA A 157 -13.32 -5.50 -18.36
C ALA A 157 -14.68 -6.16 -18.07
N GLY A 158 -15.28 -5.90 -16.89
CA GLY A 158 -16.59 -6.41 -16.49
C GLY A 158 -16.56 -7.66 -15.62
N PHE A 159 -15.38 -8.11 -15.18
CA PHE A 159 -15.23 -9.32 -14.35
C PHE A 159 -14.85 -8.92 -12.91
N PRO A 160 -15.70 -9.21 -11.90
CA PRO A 160 -15.42 -8.77 -10.55
C PRO A 160 -14.13 -9.38 -9.97
N SER A 161 -13.21 -8.56 -9.45
CA SER A 161 -11.89 -9.03 -9.01
C SER A 161 -11.26 -8.18 -7.90
N ASN A 162 -10.83 -8.79 -6.80
CA ASN A 162 -10.06 -8.13 -5.73
C ASN A 162 -8.55 -8.19 -5.94
N PHE A 163 -8.05 -9.27 -6.54
CA PHE A 163 -6.64 -9.44 -6.87
C PHE A 163 -6.46 -10.39 -8.04
N VAL A 164 -5.24 -10.42 -8.58
CA VAL A 164 -4.79 -11.44 -9.55
C VAL A 164 -3.50 -12.10 -9.06
N ALA A 165 -3.46 -13.43 -9.00
CA ALA A 165 -2.33 -14.21 -8.45
C ALA A 165 -2.08 -15.48 -9.26
N ASP A 166 -1.01 -16.22 -8.93
CA ASP A 166 -0.65 -17.49 -9.56
C ASP A 166 -0.61 -17.49 -11.11
N PRO A 167 0.16 -16.58 -11.74
CA PRO A 167 0.22 -16.47 -13.18
C PRO A 167 0.93 -17.64 -13.87
N PHE A 168 0.24 -18.28 -14.82
CA PHE A 168 0.80 -19.24 -15.76
C PHE A 168 0.68 -18.74 -17.21
N LEU A 169 1.79 -18.80 -17.93
CA LEU A 169 1.83 -18.53 -19.36
C LEU A 169 1.47 -19.76 -20.18
N TYR A 170 0.84 -19.52 -21.33
CA TYR A 170 0.74 -20.45 -22.43
C TYR A 170 1.11 -19.71 -23.73
N LEU A 171 2.16 -20.21 -24.40
CA LEU A 171 2.71 -19.60 -25.61
C LEU A 171 2.07 -20.25 -26.85
N GLN A 172 1.45 -19.43 -27.70
CA GLN A 172 0.89 -19.87 -28.98
C GLN A 172 1.39 -18.99 -30.12
N GLY A 173 2.49 -19.42 -30.75
CA GLY A 173 3.25 -18.57 -31.68
C GLY A 173 3.76 -17.33 -30.95
N ASP A 174 3.48 -16.14 -31.50
CA ASP A 174 3.84 -14.86 -30.88
C ASP A 174 2.78 -14.34 -29.89
N THR A 175 1.67 -15.08 -29.69
CA THR A 175 0.62 -14.73 -28.74
C THR A 175 0.93 -15.31 -27.37
N LEU A 176 0.84 -14.46 -26.34
CA LEU A 176 0.93 -14.86 -24.95
C LEU A 176 -0.48 -14.96 -24.38
N PHE A 177 -0.83 -16.11 -23.79
CA PHE A 177 -1.98 -16.24 -22.92
C PHE A 177 -1.50 -16.33 -21.48
N LEU A 178 -2.16 -15.60 -20.58
CA LEU A 178 -1.88 -15.58 -19.16
C LEU A 178 -3.11 -16.07 -18.42
N PHE A 179 -3.01 -17.24 -17.80
CA PHE A 179 -3.99 -17.78 -16.88
C PHE A 179 -3.59 -17.40 -15.45
N TYR A 180 -4.56 -17.02 -14.62
CA TYR A 180 -4.28 -16.55 -13.26
C TYR A 180 -5.50 -16.78 -12.37
N GLU A 181 -5.27 -16.87 -11.06
CA GLU A 181 -6.34 -16.79 -10.07
C GLU A 181 -6.88 -15.36 -10.02
N THR A 182 -8.21 -15.21 -10.05
CA THR A 182 -8.90 -13.95 -9.75
C THR A 182 -9.92 -14.17 -8.66
N LYS A 183 -9.88 -13.34 -7.62
CA LYS A 183 -10.83 -13.47 -6.50
C LYS A 183 -12.03 -12.56 -6.67
N ASN A 184 -13.21 -13.15 -6.71
CA ASN A 184 -14.45 -12.40 -6.79
C ASN A 184 -14.76 -11.72 -5.44
N PRO A 185 -14.95 -10.39 -5.39
CA PRO A 185 -15.23 -9.65 -4.14
C PRO A 185 -16.57 -9.99 -3.48
N LEU A 186 -17.54 -10.54 -4.22
CA LEU A 186 -18.88 -10.83 -3.72
C LEU A 186 -18.94 -12.21 -3.08
N THR A 187 -18.41 -13.22 -3.77
CA THR A 187 -18.41 -14.62 -3.29
C THR A 187 -17.20 -14.93 -2.41
N MET A 188 -16.14 -14.10 -2.47
CA MET A 188 -14.83 -14.34 -1.87
C MET A 188 -14.16 -15.63 -2.39
N GLN A 189 -14.58 -16.12 -3.55
CA GLN A 189 -14.06 -17.29 -4.22
C GLN A 189 -13.00 -16.89 -5.27
N GLY A 190 -11.98 -17.75 -5.44
CA GLY A 190 -11.02 -17.66 -6.54
C GLY A 190 -11.53 -18.45 -7.75
N ASP A 191 -11.49 -17.82 -8.91
CA ASP A 191 -11.82 -18.39 -10.21
C ASP A 191 -10.60 -18.28 -11.14
N ILE A 192 -10.57 -19.00 -12.25
CA ILE A 192 -9.45 -18.91 -13.20
C ILE A 192 -9.77 -17.91 -14.30
N GLY A 193 -9.08 -16.77 -14.31
CA GLY A 193 -9.14 -15.78 -15.37
C GLY A 193 -8.14 -16.04 -16.49
N VAL A 194 -8.39 -15.47 -17.67
CA VAL A 194 -7.43 -15.49 -18.78
C VAL A 194 -7.36 -14.16 -19.54
N ALA A 195 -6.12 -13.72 -19.79
CA ALA A 195 -5.78 -12.55 -20.58
C ALA A 195 -4.87 -12.92 -21.76
N LYS A 196 -4.90 -12.10 -22.82
CA LYS A 196 -4.07 -12.26 -24.02
C LYS A 196 -3.22 -11.03 -24.29
N SER A 197 -1.95 -11.25 -24.64
CA SER A 197 -1.04 -10.23 -25.16
C SER A 197 -0.50 -10.60 -26.53
N THR A 198 -0.30 -9.59 -27.37
CA THR A 198 0.29 -9.72 -28.73
C THR A 198 1.45 -8.76 -28.96
N ASP A 199 1.89 -8.07 -27.91
CA ASP A 199 2.94 -7.05 -27.95
C ASP A 199 4.00 -7.29 -26.87
N LYS A 200 4.43 -8.55 -26.74
CA LYS A 200 5.43 -8.99 -25.77
C LYS A 200 5.05 -8.62 -24.33
N GLY A 201 3.79 -8.82 -23.96
CA GLY A 201 3.33 -8.63 -22.57
C GLY A 201 3.23 -7.17 -22.13
N ALA A 202 3.39 -6.21 -23.04
CA ALA A 202 3.26 -4.79 -22.75
C ALA A 202 1.80 -4.38 -22.49
N THR A 203 0.86 -4.99 -23.21
CA THR A 203 -0.58 -4.82 -22.98
C THR A 203 -1.30 -6.16 -22.92
N TRP A 204 -2.37 -6.22 -22.12
CA TRP A 204 -3.15 -7.42 -21.86
C TRP A 204 -4.63 -7.15 -22.08
N LYS A 205 -5.24 -7.92 -22.98
CA LYS A 205 -6.68 -7.92 -23.20
C LYS A 205 -7.31 -9.03 -22.36
N GLN A 206 -8.21 -8.64 -21.46
CA GLN A 206 -9.01 -9.60 -20.71
C GLN A 206 -9.98 -10.34 -21.63
N LEU A 207 -9.99 -11.68 -21.54
CA LEU A 207 -10.87 -12.52 -22.37
C LEU A 207 -12.05 -13.08 -21.56
N GLY A 208 -11.86 -13.33 -20.26
CA GLY A 208 -12.92 -13.74 -19.35
C GLY A 208 -12.47 -14.77 -18.31
N ILE A 209 -13.44 -15.42 -17.69
CA ILE A 209 -13.23 -16.54 -16.77
C ILE A 209 -13.10 -17.81 -17.60
N ALA A 210 -11.95 -18.46 -17.53
CA ALA A 210 -11.64 -19.72 -18.19
C ALA A 210 -12.24 -20.92 -17.44
N LEU A 211 -12.24 -20.89 -16.12
CA LEU A 211 -12.82 -21.97 -15.30
C LEU A 211 -13.45 -21.39 -14.03
N ASP A 212 -14.69 -21.79 -13.80
CA ASP A 212 -15.52 -21.46 -12.65
C ASP A 212 -16.17 -22.76 -12.15
N GLU A 213 -16.16 -22.96 -10.85
CA GLU A 213 -16.69 -24.14 -10.15
C GLU A 213 -17.35 -23.69 -8.83
N ASP A 214 -18.11 -24.54 -8.17
CA ASP A 214 -18.77 -24.21 -6.88
C ASP A 214 -17.79 -24.08 -5.68
N TRP A 215 -16.49 -24.02 -5.93
CA TRP A 215 -15.43 -23.95 -4.91
C TRP A 215 -14.23 -23.14 -5.42
N HIS A 216 -13.38 -22.73 -4.48
CA HIS A 216 -12.19 -21.93 -4.78
C HIS A 216 -11.18 -22.67 -5.66
N LEU A 217 -10.76 -22.02 -6.75
CA LEU A 217 -9.74 -22.45 -7.69
C LEU A 217 -8.58 -21.44 -7.68
N SER A 218 -7.36 -21.95 -7.78
CA SER A 218 -6.14 -21.16 -7.94
C SER A 218 -5.11 -21.93 -8.77
N PHE A 219 -3.87 -21.44 -8.90
CA PHE A 219 -2.74 -22.16 -9.50
C PHE A 219 -3.06 -22.90 -10.83
N PRO A 220 -3.50 -22.20 -11.90
CA PRO A 220 -3.97 -22.82 -13.14
C PRO A 220 -2.83 -23.35 -14.01
N TYR A 221 -2.26 -24.51 -13.69
CA TYR A 221 -1.15 -25.10 -14.46
C TYR A 221 -1.61 -25.54 -15.86
N VAL A 222 -1.31 -24.75 -16.89
CA VAL A 222 -1.66 -25.04 -18.30
C VAL A 222 -0.48 -25.66 -19.05
N PHE A 223 -0.74 -26.69 -19.86
CA PHE A 223 0.26 -27.35 -20.71
C PHE A 223 -0.34 -27.98 -21.97
N ASP A 224 0.50 -28.21 -22.98
CA ASP A 224 0.15 -28.99 -24.18
C ASP A 224 0.54 -30.46 -24.00
N TYR A 225 -0.33 -31.35 -24.47
CA TYR A 225 0.01 -32.75 -24.66
C TYR A 225 -0.68 -33.31 -25.91
N HIS A 226 0.12 -33.74 -26.88
CA HIS A 226 -0.34 -34.28 -28.18
C HIS A 226 -1.29 -33.32 -28.93
N GLY A 227 -1.01 -32.00 -28.90
CA GLY A 227 -1.81 -30.98 -29.60
C GLY A 227 -3.17 -30.72 -28.96
N GLN A 228 -3.36 -31.16 -27.71
CA GLN A 228 -4.50 -30.81 -26.87
C GLN A 228 -4.02 -30.00 -25.68
N VAL A 229 -4.79 -28.98 -25.30
CA VAL A 229 -4.45 -28.11 -24.16
C VAL A 229 -5.16 -28.60 -22.91
N TYR A 230 -4.40 -28.75 -21.84
CA TYR A 230 -4.87 -29.21 -20.53
C TYR A 230 -4.58 -28.18 -19.45
N MET A 231 -5.40 -28.19 -18.39
CA MET A 231 -5.24 -27.38 -17.19
C MET A 231 -5.37 -28.23 -15.93
N ILE A 232 -4.50 -28.00 -14.96
CA ILE A 232 -4.57 -28.55 -13.61
C ILE A 232 -4.65 -27.36 -12.64
N PRO A 233 -5.85 -26.94 -12.22
CA PRO A 233 -5.98 -25.95 -11.15
C PRO A 233 -5.74 -26.58 -9.78
N GLU A 234 -5.47 -25.74 -8.77
CA GLU A 234 -5.63 -26.15 -7.38
C GLU A 234 -7.12 -26.45 -7.10
N SER A 235 -7.41 -27.68 -6.71
CA SER A 235 -8.77 -28.14 -6.34
C SER A 235 -8.79 -28.81 -4.96
N SER A 236 -7.92 -28.35 -4.05
CA SER A 236 -7.69 -28.95 -2.73
C SER A 236 -8.96 -28.98 -1.87
N MET A 237 -9.81 -27.95 -1.95
CA MET A 237 -11.12 -27.88 -1.27
C MET A 237 -12.06 -29.03 -1.68
N LYS A 238 -11.92 -29.55 -2.91
CA LYS A 238 -12.71 -30.70 -3.38
C LYS A 238 -12.16 -32.04 -2.91
N GLY A 239 -10.92 -32.09 -2.41
CA GLY A 239 -10.25 -33.32 -1.98
C GLY A 239 -9.62 -34.14 -3.11
N GLU A 240 -9.56 -33.59 -4.33
CA GLU A 240 -9.11 -34.29 -5.54
C GLU A 240 -8.17 -33.38 -6.35
N LEU A 241 -7.25 -33.98 -7.10
CA LEU A 241 -6.49 -33.31 -8.15
C LEU A 241 -7.14 -33.59 -9.50
N ARG A 242 -7.67 -32.55 -10.14
CA ARG A 242 -8.47 -32.65 -11.37
C ARG A 242 -7.71 -32.13 -12.59
N LEU A 243 -7.93 -32.79 -13.72
CA LEU A 243 -7.41 -32.42 -15.03
C LEU A 243 -8.57 -32.00 -15.93
N TYR A 244 -8.45 -30.81 -16.49
CA TYR A 244 -9.40 -30.27 -17.46
C TYR A 244 -8.76 -30.23 -18.86
N ARG A 245 -9.56 -30.46 -19.90
CA ARG A 245 -9.16 -30.34 -21.31
C ARG A 245 -9.93 -29.19 -21.95
N ALA A 246 -9.25 -28.39 -22.76
CA ALA A 246 -9.89 -27.33 -23.53
C ALA A 246 -10.76 -27.94 -24.65
N LEU A 247 -12.02 -27.51 -24.72
CA LEU A 247 -12.91 -27.76 -25.85
C LEU A 247 -12.78 -26.64 -26.89
N GLU A 248 -12.86 -25.39 -26.42
CA GLU A 248 -12.61 -24.18 -27.20
C GLU A 248 -11.65 -23.29 -26.42
N PHE A 249 -10.36 -23.37 -26.79
CA PHE A 249 -9.33 -22.61 -26.11
C PHE A 249 -9.48 -21.10 -26.37
N PRO A 250 -9.38 -20.21 -25.35
CA PRO A 250 -8.99 -20.48 -23.96
C PRO A 250 -10.14 -20.52 -22.94
N LEU A 251 -11.41 -20.48 -23.35
CA LEU A 251 -12.54 -20.19 -22.45
C LEU A 251 -13.46 -21.37 -22.13
N GLN A 252 -13.47 -22.44 -22.93
CA GLN A 252 -14.32 -23.60 -22.65
C GLN A 252 -13.49 -24.82 -22.31
N TRP A 253 -13.75 -25.38 -21.13
CA TRP A 253 -13.02 -26.50 -20.56
C TRP A 253 -13.98 -27.58 -20.08
N THR A 254 -13.53 -28.83 -20.11
CA THR A 254 -14.28 -29.97 -19.57
C THR A 254 -13.40 -30.81 -18.66
N LEU A 255 -13.98 -31.39 -17.61
CA LEU A 255 -13.27 -32.31 -16.73
C LEU A 255 -12.91 -33.57 -17.51
N GLU A 256 -11.62 -33.77 -17.76
CA GLU A 256 -11.11 -34.93 -18.48
C GLU A 256 -10.91 -36.11 -17.52
N LYS A 257 -10.29 -35.85 -16.35
CA LYS A 257 -9.90 -36.93 -15.44
C LYS A 257 -9.66 -36.45 -14.01
N ILE A 258 -9.94 -37.30 -13.04
CA ILE A 258 -9.41 -37.17 -11.67
C ILE A 258 -8.05 -37.89 -11.63
N LEU A 259 -6.97 -37.13 -11.51
CA LEU A 259 -5.61 -37.67 -11.53
C LEU A 259 -5.27 -38.41 -10.24
N ILE A 260 -5.58 -37.78 -9.10
CA ILE A 260 -5.28 -38.29 -7.75
C ILE A 260 -6.43 -37.90 -6.82
N LYS A 261 -6.95 -38.84 -6.03
CA LYS A 261 -8.00 -38.59 -5.01
C LYS A 261 -7.36 -38.13 -3.69
N LYS A 262 -6.74 -36.95 -3.71
CA LYS A 262 -6.05 -36.35 -2.57
C LYS A 262 -6.06 -34.81 -2.69
N PRO A 263 -6.18 -34.04 -1.58
CA PRO A 263 -6.15 -32.57 -1.59
C PRO A 263 -4.71 -32.02 -1.77
N LEU A 264 -4.11 -32.26 -2.94
CA LEU A 264 -2.82 -31.67 -3.29
C LEU A 264 -2.99 -30.20 -3.68
N VAL A 265 -2.16 -29.33 -3.13
CA VAL A 265 -2.08 -27.92 -3.55
C VAL A 265 -0.94 -27.70 -4.55
N ASP A 266 -1.05 -26.62 -5.33
CA ASP A 266 -0.03 -26.11 -6.25
C ASP A 266 0.63 -27.20 -7.11
N SER A 267 -0.18 -28.03 -7.75
CA SER A 267 0.33 -29.20 -8.46
C SER A 267 0.89 -28.85 -9.83
N THR A 268 2.07 -29.38 -10.16
CA THR A 268 2.73 -29.20 -11.47
C THR A 268 3.18 -30.54 -12.05
N ILE A 269 3.31 -30.62 -13.37
CA ILE A 269 3.82 -31.81 -14.07
C ILE A 269 5.00 -31.43 -14.97
N ILE A 270 6.04 -32.26 -15.00
CA ILE A 270 7.14 -32.14 -15.96
C ILE A 270 7.54 -33.50 -16.53
N ASN A 271 7.89 -33.53 -17.82
CA ASN A 271 8.58 -34.65 -18.41
C ASN A 271 10.08 -34.47 -18.21
N TYR A 272 10.71 -35.42 -17.51
CA TYR A 272 12.13 -35.42 -17.24
C TYR A 272 12.67 -36.85 -17.30
N GLU A 273 13.73 -37.06 -18.11
CA GLU A 273 14.37 -38.37 -18.33
C GLU A 273 13.38 -39.49 -18.74
N GLY A 274 12.40 -39.16 -19.59
CA GLY A 274 11.45 -40.13 -20.15
C GLY A 274 10.32 -40.55 -19.18
N HIS A 275 10.19 -39.86 -18.05
CA HIS A 275 9.11 -40.06 -17.09
C HIS A 275 8.37 -38.74 -16.82
N TYR A 276 7.06 -38.84 -16.61
CA TYR A 276 6.27 -37.72 -16.12
C TYR A 276 6.33 -37.71 -14.60
N TRP A 277 6.69 -36.56 -14.05
CA TRP A 277 6.77 -36.30 -12.63
C TRP A 277 5.75 -35.26 -12.24
N LEU A 278 4.99 -35.53 -11.19
CA LEU A 278 4.03 -34.61 -10.62
C LEU A 278 4.49 -34.22 -9.22
N PHE A 279 4.58 -32.91 -9.00
CA PHE A 279 4.90 -32.32 -7.71
C PHE A 279 3.65 -31.65 -7.18
N GLY A 280 3.32 -31.86 -5.91
CA GLY A 280 2.20 -31.17 -5.25
C GLY A 280 2.36 -31.25 -3.74
N SER A 281 1.69 -30.37 -3.00
CA SER A 281 1.89 -30.28 -1.55
C SER A 281 0.66 -30.73 -0.79
N ASP A 282 0.84 -31.67 0.14
CA ASP A 282 -0.23 -32.21 0.97
C ASP A 282 -0.34 -31.46 2.30
N HIS A 283 -1.53 -30.94 2.59
CA HIS A 283 -1.84 -30.25 3.85
C HIS A 283 -2.52 -31.15 4.90
N SER A 284 -2.89 -32.39 4.55
CA SER A 284 -3.70 -33.28 5.40
C SER A 284 -2.92 -34.04 6.48
N GLY A 285 -1.58 -34.05 6.42
CA GLY A 285 -0.73 -34.79 7.36
C GLY A 285 -0.76 -34.24 8.80
N PHE A 286 -0.66 -35.12 9.80
CA PHE A 286 -0.63 -34.72 11.21
C PHE A 286 0.62 -33.86 11.50
N GLY A 287 0.43 -32.64 12.02
CA GLY A 287 1.51 -31.70 12.32
C GLY A 287 1.98 -30.84 11.15
N THR A 288 1.27 -30.82 10.01
CA THR A 288 1.48 -29.82 8.95
C THR A 288 1.17 -28.42 9.51
N LYS A 289 2.11 -27.48 9.37
CA LYS A 289 1.89 -26.06 9.65
C LYS A 289 2.12 -25.29 8.35
N LYS A 290 1.09 -24.56 7.91
CA LYS A 290 1.08 -23.50 6.88
C LYS A 290 1.54 -23.83 5.43
N ASN A 291 2.53 -24.71 5.21
CA ASN A 291 3.15 -24.92 3.88
C ASN A 291 3.06 -26.35 3.32
N GLY A 292 2.32 -27.23 4.00
CA GLY A 292 2.13 -28.63 3.60
C GLY A 292 3.43 -29.45 3.60
N GLN A 293 3.38 -30.62 2.96
CA GLN A 293 4.52 -31.49 2.71
C GLN A 293 4.61 -31.80 1.23
N LEU A 294 5.80 -31.68 0.63
CA LEU A 294 5.98 -31.97 -0.79
C LEU A 294 5.76 -33.46 -1.06
N GLU A 295 4.95 -33.78 -2.06
CA GLU A 295 4.77 -35.12 -2.58
C GLU A 295 5.13 -35.18 -4.06
N ILE A 296 5.80 -36.27 -4.43
CA ILE A 296 6.21 -36.54 -5.80
C ILE A 296 5.50 -37.79 -6.27
N TRP A 297 4.99 -37.75 -7.49
CA TRP A 297 4.34 -38.87 -8.15
C TRP A 297 4.96 -39.06 -9.53
N HIS A 298 4.94 -40.28 -10.05
CA HIS A 298 5.50 -40.58 -11.35
C HIS A 298 4.55 -41.40 -12.21
N SER A 299 4.62 -41.19 -13.53
CA SER A 299 3.84 -41.91 -14.52
C SER A 299 4.57 -42.00 -15.88
N SER A 300 4.05 -42.84 -16.76
CA SER A 300 4.44 -42.89 -18.17
C SER A 300 3.66 -41.89 -19.04
N SER A 301 2.62 -41.26 -18.50
CA SER A 301 1.76 -40.29 -19.19
C SER A 301 1.36 -39.17 -18.22
N PRO A 302 1.18 -37.92 -18.67
CA PRO A 302 0.68 -36.85 -17.80
C PRO A 302 -0.79 -37.09 -17.40
N LEU A 303 -1.48 -38.01 -18.08
CA LEU A 303 -2.85 -38.43 -17.76
C LEU A 303 -2.90 -39.56 -16.72
N GLY A 304 -1.75 -39.98 -16.19
CA GLY A 304 -1.61 -41.11 -15.28
C GLY A 304 -1.72 -42.48 -15.96
N PRO A 305 -1.88 -43.57 -15.18
CA PRO A 305 -2.05 -43.58 -13.73
C PRO A 305 -0.80 -43.11 -12.98
N TRP A 306 -0.98 -42.38 -11.89
CA TRP A 306 0.09 -41.85 -11.06
C TRP A 306 0.47 -42.82 -9.95
N LYS A 307 1.76 -43.05 -9.76
CA LYS A 307 2.31 -43.86 -8.67
C LYS A 307 3.06 -42.95 -7.69
N PRO A 308 2.86 -43.09 -6.37
CA PRO A 308 3.55 -42.26 -5.39
C PRO A 308 5.04 -42.61 -5.38
N HIS A 309 5.88 -41.59 -5.25
CA HIS A 309 7.31 -41.77 -5.04
C HIS A 309 7.56 -42.43 -3.66
N LYS A 310 8.53 -43.35 -3.57
CA LYS A 310 8.76 -44.15 -2.36
C LYS A 310 9.19 -43.35 -1.13
N LYS A 311 9.70 -42.13 -1.34
CA LYS A 311 10.11 -41.20 -0.27
C LYS A 311 9.02 -40.22 0.14
N ASN A 312 7.80 -40.31 -0.39
CA ASN A 312 6.72 -39.43 0.06
C ASN A 312 6.39 -39.66 1.55
N PRO A 313 6.13 -38.61 2.33
CA PRO A 313 6.32 -37.20 2.00
C PRO A 313 7.81 -36.81 1.93
N ILE A 314 8.15 -35.95 0.98
CA ILE A 314 9.50 -35.46 0.78
C ILE A 314 9.81 -34.38 1.83
N TYR A 315 10.81 -34.64 2.67
CA TYR A 315 11.32 -33.67 3.64
C TYR A 315 12.54 -32.93 3.09
N ASN A 316 12.30 -31.77 2.48
CA ASN A 316 13.37 -30.87 2.03
C ASN A 316 13.76 -29.89 3.15
N ILE A 317 15.04 -29.49 3.13
CA ILE A 317 15.72 -28.39 3.86
C ILE A 317 15.00 -27.88 5.14
N ASP A 318 13.99 -27.04 5.04
CA ASP A 318 13.10 -26.70 6.16
C ASP A 318 11.68 -26.78 5.61
N LYS A 319 10.74 -27.40 6.34
CA LYS A 319 9.34 -27.55 5.87
C LYS A 319 8.69 -26.19 5.56
N SER A 320 9.17 -25.11 6.16
CA SER A 320 8.70 -23.75 5.90
C SER A 320 9.27 -23.11 4.63
N MET A 321 10.29 -23.72 4.00
CA MET A 321 11.04 -23.16 2.87
C MET A 321 11.00 -24.10 1.66
N GLY A 322 9.96 -23.97 0.84
CA GLY A 322 9.88 -24.59 -0.48
C GLY A 322 9.06 -25.88 -0.57
N ALA A 323 8.37 -26.31 0.48
CA ALA A 323 7.47 -27.47 0.40
C ALA A 323 6.25 -27.23 -0.53
N ARG A 324 5.73 -26.00 -0.52
CA ARG A 324 4.69 -25.51 -1.45
C ARG A 324 5.34 -25.06 -2.76
N ASN A 325 4.81 -25.47 -3.91
CA ASN A 325 5.37 -25.10 -5.21
C ASN A 325 5.10 -23.62 -5.52
N GLY A 326 6.02 -22.97 -6.22
CA GLY A 326 5.95 -21.54 -6.56
C GLY A 326 5.91 -21.28 -8.06
N GLY A 327 5.25 -22.16 -8.83
CA GLY A 327 5.13 -22.06 -10.29
C GLY A 327 5.75 -23.25 -11.05
N ARG A 328 5.95 -23.08 -12.35
CA ARG A 328 6.33 -24.16 -13.29
C ARG A 328 7.78 -24.63 -13.08
N PRO A 329 8.03 -25.95 -12.95
CA PRO A 329 9.38 -26.50 -13.04
C PRO A 329 9.91 -26.42 -14.48
N PHE A 330 11.21 -26.23 -14.66
CA PHE A 330 11.83 -26.07 -15.98
C PHE A 330 13.18 -26.79 -16.07
N VAL A 331 13.58 -27.10 -17.30
CA VAL A 331 14.90 -27.66 -17.61
C VAL A 331 15.78 -26.57 -18.22
N TYR A 332 16.97 -26.38 -17.67
CA TYR A 332 17.96 -25.43 -18.18
C TYR A 332 19.36 -26.07 -18.15
N ASN A 333 20.08 -26.00 -19.26
CA ASN A 333 21.39 -26.65 -19.43
C ASN A 333 21.40 -28.12 -18.98
N GLY A 334 20.35 -28.87 -19.33
CA GLY A 334 20.19 -30.29 -18.99
C GLY A 334 19.87 -30.59 -17.51
N ASN A 335 19.70 -29.58 -16.66
CA ASN A 335 19.37 -29.76 -15.25
C ASN A 335 17.91 -29.35 -14.98
N LEU A 336 17.23 -30.09 -14.11
CA LEU A 336 15.88 -29.78 -13.66
C LEU A 336 15.89 -28.78 -12.50
N TYR A 337 14.99 -27.79 -12.58
CA TYR A 337 14.78 -26.78 -11.54
C TYR A 337 13.30 -26.69 -11.17
N ARG A 338 13.06 -26.39 -9.89
CA ARG A 338 11.73 -26.21 -9.29
C ARG A 338 11.69 -24.89 -8.53
N PHE A 339 10.54 -24.21 -8.58
CA PHE A 339 10.26 -23.10 -7.69
C PHE A 339 9.47 -23.57 -6.46
N GLY A 340 9.84 -23.06 -5.30
CA GLY A 340 9.14 -23.30 -4.04
C GLY A 340 8.88 -22.00 -3.28
N GLN A 341 7.78 -21.95 -2.54
CA GLN A 341 7.40 -20.78 -1.74
C GLN A 341 8.14 -20.78 -0.39
N ASP A 342 8.64 -19.61 -0.02
CA ASP A 342 9.06 -19.31 1.34
C ASP A 342 7.91 -18.63 2.08
N CYS A 343 7.33 -19.35 3.04
CA CYS A 343 6.29 -18.77 3.90
C CYS A 343 6.63 -18.88 5.39
N GLY A 344 7.92 -18.88 5.74
CA GLY A 344 8.36 -18.97 7.13
C GLY A 344 7.86 -17.81 8.00
N GLU A 345 8.06 -16.57 7.53
CA GLU A 345 7.64 -15.35 8.25
C GLU A 345 6.16 -15.00 8.00
N THR A 346 5.78 -14.95 6.73
CA THR A 346 4.43 -14.61 6.26
C THR A 346 4.09 -15.41 5.02
N TYR A 347 2.80 -15.63 4.76
CA TYR A 347 2.35 -16.32 3.55
C TYR A 347 2.87 -15.61 2.30
N GLY A 348 3.56 -16.36 1.44
CA GLY A 348 4.04 -15.87 0.15
C GLY A 348 5.17 -14.84 0.23
N ARG A 349 6.06 -14.92 1.23
CA ARG A 349 7.12 -13.92 1.43
C ARG A 349 7.99 -13.75 0.18
N ARG A 350 8.42 -14.87 -0.42
CA ARG A 350 9.22 -14.89 -1.65
C ARG A 350 9.20 -16.26 -2.32
N VAL A 351 9.63 -16.31 -3.57
CA VAL A 351 9.94 -17.54 -4.31
C VAL A 351 11.42 -17.91 -4.12
N ARG A 352 11.70 -19.21 -4.04
CA ARG A 352 13.05 -19.80 -4.02
C ARG A 352 13.22 -20.79 -5.17
N ALA A 353 14.44 -20.88 -5.71
CA ALA A 353 14.78 -21.82 -6.76
C ALA A 353 15.55 -23.02 -6.19
N PHE A 354 15.18 -24.22 -6.62
CA PHE A 354 15.82 -25.46 -6.22
C PHE A 354 16.30 -26.21 -7.46
N LYS A 355 17.59 -26.55 -7.51
CA LYS A 355 18.13 -27.47 -8.49
C LYS A 355 17.88 -28.90 -8.00
N VAL A 356 17.21 -29.71 -8.81
CA VAL A 356 16.98 -31.12 -8.51
C VAL A 356 18.22 -31.91 -8.96
N GLU A 357 18.98 -32.43 -8.00
CA GLU A 357 20.21 -33.21 -8.26
C GLU A 357 19.90 -34.68 -8.53
N ILE A 358 18.89 -35.22 -7.85
CA ILE A 358 18.50 -36.62 -7.96
C ILE A 358 16.98 -36.68 -8.07
N LEU A 359 16.49 -37.26 -9.16
CA LEU A 359 15.07 -37.59 -9.34
C LEU A 359 14.96 -38.98 -9.97
N SER A 360 14.68 -39.97 -9.12
CA SER A 360 14.43 -41.35 -9.53
C SER A 360 13.16 -41.86 -8.86
N LYS A 361 12.76 -43.12 -9.07
CA LYS A 361 11.57 -43.69 -8.40
C LYS A 361 11.80 -43.95 -6.91
N ASP A 362 13.07 -43.98 -6.49
CA ASP A 362 13.51 -44.45 -5.16
C ASP A 362 14.22 -43.37 -4.34
N ALA A 363 14.71 -42.31 -4.99
CA ALA A 363 15.50 -41.25 -4.37
C ALA A 363 15.19 -39.88 -4.98
N TYR A 364 15.11 -38.87 -4.11
CA TYR A 364 14.94 -37.47 -4.46
C TYR A 364 15.94 -36.62 -3.67
N LYS A 365 16.57 -35.65 -4.33
CA LYS A 365 17.42 -34.65 -3.68
C LYS A 365 17.39 -33.35 -4.48
N GLU A 366 17.20 -32.24 -3.77
CA GLU A 366 17.30 -30.89 -4.33
C GLU A 366 18.21 -30.02 -3.45
N VAL A 367 18.75 -28.96 -4.05
CA VAL A 367 19.60 -27.95 -3.40
C VAL A 367 19.12 -26.57 -3.83
N GLU A 368 18.98 -25.66 -2.86
CA GLU A 368 18.65 -24.27 -3.15
C GLU A 368 19.76 -23.61 -3.98
N VAL A 369 19.36 -22.87 -5.01
CA VAL A 369 20.26 -22.08 -5.86
C VAL A 369 19.77 -20.63 -5.91
N PRO A 370 20.66 -19.66 -6.15
CA PRO A 370 20.24 -18.27 -6.33
C PRO A 370 19.23 -18.14 -7.47
N LEU A 371 18.08 -17.52 -7.19
CA LEU A 371 17.04 -17.25 -8.20
C LEU A 371 17.52 -16.22 -9.25
N GLY A 372 18.49 -15.37 -8.90
CA GLY A 372 18.98 -14.29 -9.77
C GLY A 372 18.02 -13.09 -9.88
N PHE A 373 16.94 -13.09 -9.08
CA PHE A 373 15.99 -11.99 -8.99
C PHE A 373 16.42 -11.00 -7.91
N GLU A 374 16.53 -9.72 -8.27
CA GLU A 374 16.85 -8.66 -7.31
C GLU A 374 15.57 -8.22 -6.57
N GLU A 375 15.52 -8.41 -5.25
CA GLU A 375 14.39 -7.93 -4.43
C GLU A 375 14.31 -6.39 -4.49
N PRO A 376 13.11 -5.79 -4.70
CA PRO A 376 12.98 -4.34 -4.78
C PRO A 376 13.40 -3.64 -3.48
N THR A 377 14.34 -2.71 -3.58
CA THR A 377 14.82 -1.90 -2.45
C THR A 377 13.83 -0.84 -1.96
N LYS A 378 12.75 -0.60 -2.72
CA LYS A 378 11.67 0.34 -2.35
C LYS A 378 10.72 -0.21 -1.28
N GLY A 379 10.86 -1.48 -0.90
CA GLY A 379 9.94 -2.13 0.05
C GLY A 379 8.50 -2.04 -0.44
N ARG A 380 7.55 -1.67 0.44
CA ARG A 380 6.11 -1.60 0.10
C ARG A 380 5.75 -0.59 -1.01
N ASN A 381 6.63 0.33 -1.38
CA ASN A 381 6.40 1.23 -2.51
C ASN A 381 6.66 0.57 -3.88
N ALA A 382 7.27 -0.62 -3.89
CA ALA A 382 7.29 -1.49 -5.07
C ALA A 382 6.08 -2.45 -5.02
N TRP A 383 5.49 -2.71 -6.18
CA TRP A 383 4.29 -3.54 -6.32
C TRP A 383 4.46 -4.98 -5.81
N ASN A 384 5.67 -5.53 -5.90
CA ASN A 384 6.07 -6.86 -5.41
C ASN A 384 7.04 -6.79 -4.21
N GLY A 385 7.13 -5.63 -3.54
CA GLY A 385 8.17 -5.40 -2.55
C GLY A 385 7.88 -5.94 -1.15
N ALA A 386 6.65 -6.38 -0.85
CA ALA A 386 6.36 -7.10 0.39
C ALA A 386 6.41 -8.61 0.18
N ARG A 387 5.81 -9.10 -0.91
CA ARG A 387 5.57 -10.51 -1.16
C ARG A 387 5.54 -10.81 -2.66
N HIS A 388 5.93 -12.03 -3.02
CA HIS A 388 5.79 -12.65 -4.34
C HIS A 388 5.93 -14.15 -4.14
N HIS A 389 5.02 -14.97 -4.65
CA HIS A 389 4.97 -16.39 -4.31
C HIS A 389 4.84 -17.32 -5.51
N HIS A 390 4.67 -16.74 -6.70
CA HIS A 390 4.61 -17.48 -7.94
C HIS A 390 5.58 -16.93 -8.99
N LEU A 391 6.21 -17.82 -9.74
CA LEU A 391 6.99 -17.51 -10.93
C LEU A 391 6.82 -18.63 -11.97
N ASP A 392 6.30 -18.29 -13.15
CA ASP A 392 6.32 -19.15 -14.34
C ASP A 392 7.36 -18.60 -15.33
N VAL A 393 8.26 -19.47 -15.80
CA VAL A 393 9.30 -19.11 -16.78
C VAL A 393 9.23 -20.05 -17.98
N GLN A 394 9.33 -19.47 -19.18
CA GLN A 394 9.30 -20.22 -20.43
C GLN A 394 10.29 -19.61 -21.43
N GLN A 395 10.82 -20.46 -22.32
CA GLN A 395 11.67 -20.00 -23.41
C GLN A 395 10.80 -19.67 -24.63
N LEU A 396 11.01 -18.49 -25.20
CA LEU A 396 10.37 -18.03 -26.43
C LEU A 396 11.00 -18.68 -27.66
N SER A 397 10.28 -18.64 -28.78
CA SER A 397 10.78 -19.07 -30.09
C SER A 397 12.05 -18.34 -30.54
N SER A 398 12.27 -17.12 -30.05
CA SER A 398 13.50 -16.33 -30.27
C SER A 398 14.72 -16.85 -29.51
N GLY A 399 14.54 -17.76 -28.54
CA GLY A 399 15.57 -18.23 -27.61
C GLY A 399 15.67 -17.42 -26.32
N GLU A 400 15.08 -16.22 -26.28
CA GLU A 400 14.94 -15.38 -25.08
C GLU A 400 13.99 -16.05 -24.06
N TRP A 401 14.20 -15.81 -22.77
CA TRP A 401 13.31 -16.27 -21.71
C TRP A 401 12.32 -15.17 -21.29
N ILE A 402 11.08 -15.58 -21.09
CA ILE A 402 10.03 -14.77 -20.47
C ILE A 402 9.68 -15.35 -19.09
N GLY A 403 9.41 -14.47 -18.14
CA GLY A 403 8.88 -14.83 -16.82
C GLY A 403 7.64 -14.00 -16.47
N VAL A 404 6.68 -14.62 -15.79
CA VAL A 404 5.57 -13.93 -15.12
C VAL A 404 5.58 -14.23 -13.64
N MET A 405 5.41 -13.21 -12.83
CA MET A 405 5.47 -13.30 -11.37
C MET A 405 4.35 -12.48 -10.78
N ASP A 406 3.74 -13.00 -9.72
CA ASP A 406 2.84 -12.22 -8.90
C ASP A 406 3.60 -11.41 -7.84
N GLY A 407 2.91 -10.43 -7.28
CA GLY A 407 3.52 -9.55 -6.30
C GLY A 407 2.49 -8.76 -5.55
N ASP A 408 2.80 -8.53 -4.28
CA ASP A 408 2.01 -7.73 -3.38
C ASP A 408 2.89 -6.77 -2.56
N ARG A 409 2.31 -5.60 -2.29
CA ARG A 409 2.86 -4.53 -1.45
C ARG A 409 2.40 -4.63 0.01
N VAL A 410 1.40 -5.47 0.27
CA VAL A 410 0.75 -5.61 1.57
C VAL A 410 1.16 -6.95 2.20
N PRO A 411 1.47 -7.00 3.50
CA PRO A 411 1.61 -8.27 4.21
C PRO A 411 0.25 -8.97 4.37
N SER A 412 0.25 -10.31 4.45
CA SER A 412 -0.96 -11.07 4.79
C SER A 412 -1.56 -10.58 6.12
N GLY A 413 -2.87 -10.32 6.15
CA GLY A 413 -3.61 -9.87 7.32
C GLY A 413 -3.34 -8.42 7.75
N ASP A 414 -2.74 -7.58 6.90
CA ASP A 414 -2.43 -6.18 7.22
C ASP A 414 -3.65 -5.37 7.68
N PRO A 415 -4.85 -5.44 7.05
CA PRO A 415 -6.00 -4.69 7.53
C PRO A 415 -6.40 -5.08 8.97
N SER A 416 -6.42 -6.39 9.28
CA SER A 416 -6.74 -6.89 10.62
C SER A 416 -5.68 -6.48 11.63
N HIS A 417 -4.40 -6.59 11.28
CA HIS A 417 -3.29 -6.20 12.15
C HIS A 417 -3.33 -4.70 12.46
N ARG A 418 -3.51 -3.86 11.44
CA ARG A 418 -3.63 -2.41 11.59
C ARG A 418 -4.85 -2.04 12.43
N PHE A 419 -6.00 -2.67 12.21
CA PHE A 419 -7.17 -2.44 13.05
C PHE A 419 -6.89 -2.77 14.52
N MET A 420 -6.27 -3.92 14.81
CA MET A 420 -5.90 -4.31 16.18
C MET A 420 -4.92 -3.31 16.83
N VAL A 421 -3.85 -2.92 16.12
CA VAL A 421 -2.88 -1.93 16.60
C VAL A 421 -3.55 -0.57 16.82
N GLY A 422 -4.43 -0.18 15.90
CA GLY A 422 -5.21 1.05 15.98
C GLY A 422 -6.09 1.10 17.23
N CYS A 423 -6.89 0.05 17.47
CA CYS A 423 -7.71 -0.08 18.67
C CYS A 423 -6.87 -0.12 19.96
N ALA A 424 -5.75 -0.85 19.96
CA ALA A 424 -4.84 -0.88 21.10
C ALA A 424 -4.26 0.51 21.42
N SER A 425 -3.87 1.27 20.39
CA SER A 425 -3.35 2.63 20.53
C SER A 425 -4.40 3.60 21.06
N LEU A 426 -5.65 3.52 20.58
CA LEU A 426 -6.76 4.32 21.10
C LEU A 426 -7.08 3.96 22.56
N GLY A 427 -7.05 2.67 22.91
CA GLY A 427 -7.19 2.20 24.29
C GLY A 427 -6.07 2.72 25.20
N ALA A 428 -4.82 2.74 24.73
CA ALA A 428 -3.69 3.31 25.46
C ALA A 428 -3.83 4.84 25.64
N ALA A 429 -4.31 5.57 24.63
CA ALA A 429 -4.60 6.99 24.75
C ALA A 429 -5.68 7.27 25.81
N ALA A 430 -6.74 6.45 25.85
CA ALA A 430 -7.76 6.54 26.90
C ALA A 430 -7.18 6.29 28.30
N ALA A 431 -6.27 5.32 28.45
CA ALA A 431 -5.56 5.08 29.70
C ALA A 431 -4.71 6.28 30.14
N VAL A 432 -4.01 6.93 29.20
CA VAL A 432 -3.24 8.16 29.47
C VAL A 432 -4.14 9.29 29.94
N VAL A 433 -5.32 9.47 29.34
CA VAL A 433 -6.32 10.45 29.78
C VAL A 433 -6.79 10.17 31.21
N ILE A 434 -7.03 8.90 31.56
CA ILE A 434 -7.40 8.51 32.92
C ILE A 434 -6.28 8.85 33.91
N VAL A 435 -5.02 8.54 33.58
CA VAL A 435 -3.85 8.86 34.41
C VAL A 435 -3.71 10.39 34.59
N LEU A 436 -3.90 11.16 33.52
CA LEU A 436 -3.88 12.62 33.56
C LEU A 436 -4.99 13.15 34.49
N GLY A 437 -6.19 12.59 34.40
CA GLY A 437 -7.31 12.91 35.27
C GLY A 437 -7.06 12.58 36.74
N LEU A 438 -6.37 11.48 37.03
CA LEU A 438 -5.97 11.09 38.40
C LEU A 438 -4.92 12.05 38.97
N LEU A 439 -3.93 12.46 38.17
CA LEU A 439 -2.88 13.42 38.57
C LEU A 439 -3.45 14.81 38.88
N LEU A 440 -4.35 15.30 38.03
CA LEU A 440 -5.02 16.58 38.21
C LEU A 440 -6.11 16.53 39.31
N GLY A 441 -6.58 15.33 39.64
CA GLY A 441 -7.64 15.09 40.62
C GLY A 441 -9.06 15.29 40.08
N ALA A 442 -9.21 15.35 38.76
CA ALA A 442 -10.51 15.38 38.07
C ALA A 442 -11.18 14.00 38.04
N VAL A 443 -10.39 12.92 38.03
CA VAL A 443 -10.87 11.54 38.09
C VAL A 443 -10.55 10.97 39.48
N LYS A 444 -11.54 10.34 40.12
CA LYS A 444 -11.35 9.58 41.37
C LYS A 444 -11.78 8.14 41.11
N CYS A 445 -10.82 7.24 40.91
CA CYS A 445 -11.09 5.81 40.88
C CYS A 445 -11.31 5.32 42.32
N LEU A 446 -12.56 5.27 42.76
CA LEU A 446 -12.96 4.67 44.02
C LEU A 446 -13.65 3.34 43.73
N ILE A 447 -13.00 2.22 44.06
CA ILE A 447 -13.65 0.92 44.10
C ILE A 447 -14.60 0.92 45.31
N PRO A 448 -15.91 0.74 45.15
CA PRO A 448 -16.85 0.69 46.26
C PRO A 448 -16.53 -0.49 47.17
N LEU A 449 -16.21 -0.22 48.44
CA LEU A 449 -15.93 -1.27 49.44
C LEU A 449 -17.17 -2.15 49.73
N ASN A 450 -18.36 -1.71 49.34
CA ASN A 450 -19.64 -2.42 49.49
C ASN A 450 -19.78 -3.65 48.57
N TRP A 451 -18.89 -3.86 47.60
CA TRP A 451 -18.84 -5.12 46.84
C TRP A 451 -18.41 -6.31 47.71
N CYS A 452 -17.94 -6.05 48.93
CA CYS A 452 -17.62 -7.04 49.96
C CYS A 452 -18.51 -6.83 51.20
N ALA A 453 -19.83 -6.96 51.06
CA ALA A 453 -20.78 -6.74 52.16
C ALA A 453 -20.75 -7.89 53.20
N HIS A 454 -20.82 -7.50 54.48
CA HIS A 454 -21.11 -8.39 55.61
C HIS A 454 -22.57 -8.14 55.99
N TYR A 455 -23.44 -9.15 55.95
CA TYR A 455 -24.75 -9.05 56.57
C TYR A 455 -24.53 -9.08 58.10
N SER A 456 -24.94 -8.04 58.80
CA SER A 456 -24.95 -7.97 60.26
C SER A 456 -26.40 -7.98 60.71
N GLY A 457 -26.84 -9.12 61.24
CA GLY A 457 -28.12 -9.27 61.92
C GLY A 457 -27.88 -9.52 63.41
N LYS A 458 -28.44 -8.65 64.27
CA LYS A 458 -28.57 -8.87 65.71
C LYS A 458 -29.64 -9.95 65.97
N ARG A 459 -29.31 -11.00 66.73
CA ARG A 459 -29.89 -11.30 68.07
C ARG A 459 -29.53 -12.71 68.57
N SER A 460 -29.21 -12.72 69.87
CA SER A 460 -29.35 -13.76 70.91
C SER A 460 -29.78 -15.18 70.54
N ASP A 461 -28.96 -16.08 71.09
CA ASP A 461 -29.18 -17.42 71.64
C ASP A 461 -29.42 -18.65 70.73
N ALA A 462 -28.43 -19.53 70.85
CA ALA A 462 -28.45 -20.98 70.75
C ALA A 462 -28.84 -21.61 69.41
N LEU A 463 -27.82 -21.87 68.57
CA LEU A 463 -27.39 -23.24 68.21
C LEU A 463 -26.20 -23.22 67.23
N LEU A 464 -25.16 -23.99 67.59
CA LEU A 464 -24.16 -24.66 66.75
C LEU A 464 -23.11 -23.83 65.97
N VAL A 465 -21.94 -23.78 66.61
CA VAL A 465 -20.57 -23.86 66.09
C VAL A 465 -20.45 -24.33 64.62
N TRP A 466 -20.10 -23.41 63.72
CA TRP A 466 -18.93 -23.49 62.83
C TRP A 466 -18.83 -22.16 62.06
N GLU A 467 -18.17 -21.18 62.68
CA GLU A 467 -17.63 -20.02 61.96
C GLU A 467 -16.57 -20.51 60.96
N ARG A 468 -16.86 -20.43 59.66
CA ARG A 468 -15.83 -20.33 58.63
C ARG A 468 -15.97 -18.98 57.94
N SER A 469 -15.21 -18.04 58.46
CA SER A 469 -15.02 -16.70 57.94
C SER A 469 -14.46 -16.75 56.50
N ASN A 470 -15.16 -16.11 55.57
CA ASN A 470 -14.79 -16.04 54.15
C ASN A 470 -13.50 -15.22 53.95
N LEU A 471 -12.35 -15.90 53.94
CA LEU A 471 -10.99 -15.37 53.73
C LEU A 471 -10.83 -14.58 52.41
N PHE A 472 -11.65 -14.86 51.39
CA PHE A 472 -11.63 -14.20 50.08
C PHE A 472 -12.02 -12.71 50.13
N SER A 473 -12.93 -12.33 51.03
CA SER A 473 -13.43 -10.94 51.18
C SER A 473 -12.34 -9.97 51.69
N SER A 474 -11.47 -10.45 52.59
CA SER A 474 -10.46 -9.59 53.24
C SER A 474 -9.27 -9.25 52.32
N ARG A 475 -8.80 -10.21 51.50
CA ARG A 475 -7.73 -9.98 50.51
C ARG A 475 -8.21 -9.08 49.39
N ALA A 476 -9.42 -9.30 48.88
CA ALA A 476 -10.05 -8.43 47.89
C ALA A 476 -10.23 -7.00 48.45
N ARG A 477 -10.71 -6.85 49.69
CA ARG A 477 -10.86 -5.53 50.33
C ARG A 477 -9.53 -4.82 50.56
N ARG A 478 -8.47 -5.54 50.97
CA ARG A 478 -7.10 -4.96 51.06
C ARG A 478 -6.56 -4.55 49.70
N PHE A 479 -6.82 -5.36 48.67
CA PHE A 479 -6.46 -5.01 47.29
C PHE A 479 -7.20 -3.77 46.82
N CYS A 480 -8.53 -3.71 46.96
CA CYS A 480 -9.33 -2.52 46.64
C CYS A 480 -8.92 -1.28 47.45
N SER A 481 -8.60 -1.43 48.73
CA SER A 481 -8.08 -0.35 49.57
C SER A 481 -6.70 0.14 49.12
N ARG A 482 -5.79 -0.78 48.75
CA ARG A 482 -4.48 -0.45 48.17
C ARG A 482 -4.66 0.30 46.86
N VAL A 483 -5.51 -0.19 45.96
CA VAL A 483 -5.83 0.46 44.69
C VAL A 483 -6.46 1.85 44.91
N ASN A 484 -7.36 2.00 45.88
CA ASN A 484 -7.95 3.30 46.24
C ASN A 484 -6.93 4.29 46.86
N ARG A 485 -5.80 3.83 47.42
CA ARG A 485 -4.71 4.69 47.95
C ARG A 485 -3.72 5.15 46.87
N VAL A 486 -3.60 4.41 45.76
CA VAL A 486 -2.66 4.71 44.67
C VAL A 486 -2.84 6.14 44.10
N PRO A 487 -4.05 6.62 43.78
CA PRO A 487 -4.24 7.99 43.26
C PRO A 487 -3.75 9.08 44.22
N ILE A 488 -3.96 8.90 45.52
CA ILE A 488 -3.56 9.87 46.56
C ILE A 488 -2.04 9.86 46.73
N SER A 489 -1.41 8.69 46.69
CA SER A 489 0.05 8.55 46.74
C SER A 489 0.76 9.11 45.50
N ILE A 490 0.19 8.93 44.31
CA ILE A 490 0.75 9.49 43.06
C ILE A 490 0.59 11.01 43.04
N ARG A 491 -0.56 11.54 43.45
CA ARG A 491 -0.82 12.99 43.54
C ARG A 491 0.12 13.68 44.56
N GLY A 492 0.56 12.97 45.59
CA GLY A 492 1.56 13.47 46.54
C GLY A 492 2.99 13.56 45.97
N LYS A 493 3.33 12.73 44.96
CA LYS A 493 4.67 12.68 44.34
C LYS A 493 4.85 13.66 43.18
N VAL A 494 3.79 13.97 42.43
CA VAL A 494 3.84 14.88 41.28
C VAL A 494 2.98 16.11 41.56
N LYS A 495 3.61 17.18 42.06
CA LYS A 495 2.94 18.48 42.23
C LYS A 495 2.86 19.19 40.88
N TYR A 496 1.67 19.30 40.30
CA TYR A 496 1.46 19.93 38.98
C TYR A 496 1.93 21.41 38.89
N ASN A 497 2.05 22.09 40.02
CA ASN A 497 2.56 23.47 40.09
C ASN A 497 4.09 23.58 40.01
N THR A 498 4.82 22.46 40.11
CA THR A 498 6.29 22.45 39.96
C THR A 498 6.69 22.33 38.50
N TRP A 499 7.88 22.82 38.13
CA TRP A 499 8.41 22.67 36.78
C TRP A 499 8.47 21.21 36.33
N ALA A 500 8.94 20.30 37.21
CA ALA A 500 8.95 18.86 36.95
C ALA A 500 7.54 18.28 36.74
N GLY A 501 6.55 18.72 37.54
CA GLY A 501 5.16 18.30 37.36
C GLY A 501 4.54 18.78 36.05
N ARG A 502 4.82 20.03 35.64
CA ARG A 502 4.41 20.58 34.33
C ARG A 502 5.04 19.80 33.17
N LEU A 503 6.32 19.46 33.28
CA LEU A 503 7.02 18.64 32.29
C LEU A 503 6.37 17.25 32.16
N VAL A 504 6.05 16.58 33.27
CA VAL A 504 5.36 15.29 33.26
C VAL A 504 3.99 15.37 32.59
N LEU A 505 3.20 16.40 32.87
CA LEU A 505 1.90 16.60 32.23
C LEU A 505 2.03 16.87 30.72
N ALA A 506 3.01 17.68 30.31
CA ALA A 506 3.30 17.94 28.91
C ALA A 506 3.72 16.67 28.17
N VAL A 507 4.59 15.85 28.76
CA VAL A 507 4.99 14.56 28.19
C VAL A 507 3.80 13.61 28.06
N LEU A 508 2.95 13.47 29.09
CA LEU A 508 1.76 12.64 29.01
C LEU A 508 0.78 13.13 27.94
N PHE A 509 0.63 14.44 27.78
CA PHE A 509 -0.17 15.01 26.70
C PHE A 509 0.39 14.67 25.32
N LEU A 510 1.70 14.85 25.11
CA LEU A 510 2.37 14.51 23.86
C LEU A 510 2.29 13.02 23.54
N VAL A 511 2.43 12.15 24.54
CA VAL A 511 2.26 10.69 24.39
C VAL A 511 0.81 10.37 24.02
N GLY A 512 -0.19 10.97 24.68
CA GLY A 512 -1.59 10.81 24.32
C GLY A 512 -1.88 11.24 22.88
N ALA A 513 -1.30 12.38 22.46
CA ALA A 513 -1.47 12.90 21.11
C ALA A 513 -0.83 11.97 20.08
N ALA A 514 0.39 11.48 20.34
CA ALA A 514 1.07 10.52 19.49
C ALA A 514 0.30 9.19 19.38
N LEU A 515 -0.28 8.68 20.48
CA LEU A 515 -1.11 7.48 20.49
C LEU A 515 -2.43 7.69 19.72
N MET A 516 -3.03 8.87 19.79
CA MET A 516 -4.21 9.20 19.00
C MET A 516 -3.88 9.26 17.51
N CYS A 517 -2.80 9.94 17.13
CA CYS A 517 -2.33 9.98 15.74
C CYS A 517 -2.01 8.56 15.23
N THR A 518 -1.35 7.73 16.03
CA THR A 518 -1.06 6.32 15.70
C THR A 518 -2.34 5.50 15.56
N GLY A 519 -3.31 5.69 16.45
CA GLY A 519 -4.62 5.04 16.38
C GLY A 519 -5.37 5.40 15.10
N VAL A 520 -5.50 6.70 14.82
CA VAL A 520 -6.16 7.21 13.61
C VAL A 520 -5.43 6.73 12.35
N LYS A 521 -4.09 6.76 12.33
CA LYS A 521 -3.29 6.27 11.19
C LYS A 521 -3.56 4.80 10.89
N ASN A 522 -3.60 3.94 11.90
CA ASN A 522 -3.76 2.51 11.67
C ASN A 522 -5.22 2.15 11.32
N VAL A 523 -6.20 2.82 11.93
CA VAL A 523 -7.64 2.57 11.67
C VAL A 523 -8.11 3.16 10.34
N TYR A 524 -7.71 4.40 10.03
CA TYR A 524 -8.24 5.16 8.88
C TYR A 524 -7.19 5.45 7.80
N GLY A 525 -5.91 5.23 8.07
CA GLY A 525 -4.89 5.34 7.03
C GLY A 525 -4.98 4.19 6.02
N GLY A 526 -4.11 4.19 5.02
CA GLY A 526 -3.87 3.04 4.15
C GLY A 526 -2.77 2.12 4.70
N ASN A 527 -2.36 1.14 3.90
CA ASN A 527 -1.24 0.23 4.16
C ASN A 527 0.14 0.93 4.26
N GLY A 528 0.17 2.24 4.00
CA GLY A 528 1.37 3.09 4.04
C GLY A 528 2.27 2.99 2.83
N ALA A 529 1.90 2.18 1.83
CA ALA A 529 2.54 2.15 0.52
C ALA A 529 2.10 3.35 -0.31
N GLU A 530 3.06 3.99 -0.97
CA GLU A 530 2.77 4.96 -2.01
C GLU A 530 2.53 4.22 -3.33
N GLU A 531 1.46 4.58 -4.03
CA GLU A 531 1.07 3.91 -5.27
C GLU A 531 1.32 4.82 -6.46
N ALA A 532 1.78 4.23 -7.56
CA ALA A 532 1.84 4.92 -8.83
C ALA A 532 0.42 5.12 -9.39
N TYR A 533 0.16 6.25 -10.06
CA TYR A 533 -1.10 6.45 -10.77
C TYR A 533 -1.06 5.75 -12.14
N PRO A 534 -1.95 4.79 -12.41
CA PRO A 534 -2.09 4.23 -13.74
C PRO A 534 -2.75 5.25 -14.68
N LEU A 535 -2.35 5.23 -15.96
CA LEU A 535 -3.04 5.96 -17.03
C LEU A 535 -3.61 4.94 -18.00
N ASN A 536 -4.95 4.89 -18.11
CA ASN A 536 -5.67 3.87 -18.87
C ASN A 536 -5.30 2.43 -18.45
N GLY A 537 -5.08 2.19 -17.16
CA GLY A 537 -4.67 0.88 -16.63
C GLY A 537 -3.18 0.58 -16.73
N TYR A 538 -2.35 1.48 -17.29
CA TYR A 538 -0.92 1.24 -17.51
C TYR A 538 -0.01 2.04 -16.57
N TYR A 539 0.97 1.36 -15.99
CA TYR A 539 2.04 1.95 -15.18
C TYR A 539 3.27 2.31 -16.02
N SER A 540 4.04 3.27 -15.52
CA SER A 540 5.24 3.77 -16.19
C SER A 540 6.21 4.36 -15.16
N GLN A 541 7.42 4.69 -15.59
CA GLN A 541 8.45 5.26 -14.73
C GLN A 541 9.11 6.49 -15.39
N PHE A 542 9.74 7.32 -14.56
CA PHE A 542 10.47 8.51 -15.00
C PHE A 542 11.85 8.62 -14.35
N THR A 543 12.74 9.37 -14.99
CA THR A 543 14.04 9.73 -14.44
C THR A 543 13.90 11.03 -13.68
N LEU A 544 14.42 11.07 -12.46
CA LEU A 544 14.47 12.30 -11.68
C LEU A 544 15.85 12.93 -11.86
N LEU A 545 15.88 14.20 -12.25
CA LEU A 545 17.10 14.95 -12.53
C LEU A 545 17.19 16.13 -11.57
N THR A 546 18.31 16.23 -10.88
CA THR A 546 18.60 17.33 -9.96
C THR A 546 19.98 17.89 -10.24
N MET A 547 20.14 19.20 -10.09
CA MET A 547 21.42 19.89 -10.27
C MET A 547 21.87 20.47 -8.93
N THR A 548 23.11 20.17 -8.54
CA THR A 548 23.64 20.50 -7.21
C THR A 548 25.16 20.73 -7.24
N TYR A 549 25.73 21.07 -6.09
CA TYR A 549 27.15 21.33 -5.89
C TYR A 549 27.56 21.02 -4.43
N ASP A 550 28.87 20.99 -4.16
CA ASP A 550 29.47 20.57 -2.89
C ASP A 550 28.83 21.14 -1.62
N ALA A 551 28.49 22.43 -1.59
CA ALA A 551 27.90 23.06 -0.41
C ALA A 551 26.50 22.55 -0.03
N ARG A 552 25.81 21.81 -0.92
CA ARG A 552 24.46 21.27 -0.72
C ARG A 552 24.43 19.75 -0.53
N LEU A 553 25.57 19.11 -0.30
CA LEU A 553 25.66 17.66 -0.16
C LEU A 553 24.75 17.07 0.94
N TRP A 554 24.53 17.78 2.05
CA TRP A 554 23.61 17.31 3.09
C TRP A 554 22.14 17.30 2.63
N ASN A 555 21.71 18.34 1.90
CA ASN A 555 20.39 18.37 1.28
C ASN A 555 20.23 17.24 0.28
N LEU A 556 21.24 17.02 -0.57
CA LEU A 556 21.25 15.94 -1.56
C LEU A 556 21.05 14.57 -0.92
N LYS A 557 21.66 14.30 0.24
CA LYS A 557 21.48 13.01 0.95
C LYS A 557 20.03 12.77 1.35
N MET A 558 19.36 13.79 1.91
CA MET A 558 17.94 13.68 2.28
C MET A 558 17.04 13.58 1.04
N TYR A 559 17.34 14.37 0.02
CA TYR A 559 16.66 14.40 -1.27
C TYR A 559 16.67 13.02 -1.94
N VAL A 560 17.85 12.42 -2.11
CA VAL A 560 18.01 11.10 -2.72
C VAL A 560 17.32 10.03 -1.89
N LYS A 561 17.45 10.09 -0.56
CA LYS A 561 16.78 9.14 0.34
C LYS A 561 15.27 9.18 0.18
N HIS A 562 14.68 10.35 0.10
CA HIS A 562 13.25 10.51 -0.07
C HIS A 562 12.78 10.06 -1.46
N TYR A 563 13.28 10.69 -2.52
CA TYR A 563 12.73 10.50 -3.86
C TYR A 563 13.06 9.15 -4.49
N SER A 564 14.17 8.50 -4.10
CA SER A 564 14.49 7.15 -4.60
C SER A 564 13.44 6.11 -4.21
N ARG A 565 12.61 6.39 -3.20
CA ARG A 565 11.57 5.50 -2.70
C ARG A 565 10.19 5.78 -3.32
N CYS A 566 10.02 6.85 -4.09
CA CYS A 566 8.78 7.10 -4.82
C CYS A 566 8.58 6.04 -5.90
N SER A 567 7.33 5.60 -6.09
CA SER A 567 6.98 4.37 -6.80
C SER A 567 7.42 4.38 -8.27
N SER A 568 7.19 5.48 -9.00
CA SER A 568 7.50 5.61 -10.43
C SER A 568 8.91 6.15 -10.74
N VAL A 569 9.75 6.45 -9.74
CA VAL A 569 11.14 6.90 -10.00
C VAL A 569 11.99 5.72 -10.47
N LYS A 570 12.55 5.77 -11.68
CA LYS A 570 13.43 4.72 -12.24
C LYS A 570 14.88 4.87 -11.80
N GLU A 571 15.40 6.08 -11.89
CA GLU A 571 16.77 6.45 -11.55
C GLU A 571 16.83 7.91 -11.12
N ILE A 572 17.92 8.28 -10.44
CA ILE A 572 18.23 9.66 -10.10
C ILE A 572 19.53 10.08 -10.80
N VAL A 573 19.46 11.14 -11.59
CA VAL A 573 20.61 11.76 -12.25
C VAL A 573 20.96 13.04 -11.50
N VAL A 574 22.14 13.03 -10.86
CA VAL A 574 22.69 14.19 -10.15
C VAL A 574 23.66 14.91 -11.08
N VAL A 575 23.25 16.07 -11.58
CA VAL A 575 24.12 16.98 -12.35
C VAL A 575 24.99 17.75 -11.36
N TRP A 576 26.27 17.40 -11.32
CA TRP A 576 27.22 17.96 -10.37
C TRP A 576 27.96 19.15 -10.99
N ASN A 577 27.56 20.36 -10.59
CA ASN A 577 27.98 21.60 -11.25
C ASN A 577 29.30 22.19 -10.74
N LYS A 578 29.67 21.93 -9.48
CA LYS A 578 30.85 22.52 -8.87
C LYS A 578 31.32 21.73 -7.64
N GLY A 579 32.63 21.68 -7.44
CA GLY A 579 33.26 21.09 -6.27
C GLY A 579 33.52 19.58 -6.44
N ILE A 580 33.88 18.91 -5.36
CA ILE A 580 34.23 17.48 -5.37
C ILE A 580 32.94 16.65 -5.29
N PRO A 581 32.62 15.80 -6.30
CA PRO A 581 31.41 14.98 -6.28
C PRO A 581 31.48 13.89 -5.20
N PRO A 582 30.35 13.52 -4.58
CA PRO A 582 30.28 12.36 -3.70
C PRO A 582 30.43 11.07 -4.51
N LYS A 583 30.65 9.94 -3.85
CA LYS A 583 30.46 8.64 -4.49
C LYS A 583 28.98 8.29 -4.46
N ALA A 584 28.50 7.59 -5.49
CA ALA A 584 27.11 7.12 -5.50
C ALA A 584 26.78 6.25 -4.27
N SER A 585 27.76 5.49 -3.77
CA SER A 585 27.66 4.69 -2.53
C SER A 585 27.43 5.51 -1.26
N ASP A 586 27.71 6.82 -1.27
CA ASP A 586 27.51 7.70 -0.12
C ASP A 586 26.05 8.15 0.02
N LEU A 587 25.20 7.80 -0.95
CA LEU A 587 23.80 8.20 -1.06
C LEU A 587 22.90 6.98 -0.79
N ASP A 588 22.06 7.09 0.25
CA ASP A 588 21.07 6.07 0.59
C ASP A 588 19.93 6.10 -0.44
N SER A 589 20.02 5.24 -1.45
CA SER A 589 19.08 5.19 -2.56
C SER A 589 18.47 3.81 -2.76
N ALA A 590 17.16 3.78 -3.03
CA ALA A 590 16.44 2.58 -3.46
C ALA A 590 16.38 2.42 -4.99
N VAL A 591 17.05 3.30 -5.76
CA VAL A 591 17.19 3.22 -7.22
C VAL A 591 18.62 3.58 -7.64
N PRO A 592 19.06 3.24 -8.88
CA PRO A 592 20.35 3.68 -9.37
C PRO A 592 20.51 5.22 -9.30
N VAL A 593 21.64 5.66 -8.77
CA VAL A 593 22.04 7.07 -8.75
C VAL A 593 23.27 7.27 -9.61
N ARG A 594 23.16 8.15 -10.60
CA ARG A 594 24.25 8.48 -11.50
C ARG A 594 24.67 9.93 -11.32
N ILE A 595 25.95 10.14 -11.06
CA ILE A 595 26.52 11.48 -10.90
C ILE A 595 27.14 11.89 -12.23
N ARG A 596 26.57 12.92 -12.86
CA ARG A 596 27.09 13.52 -14.10
C ARG A 596 27.86 14.78 -13.75
N VAL A 597 29.19 14.69 -13.78
CA VAL A 597 30.07 15.83 -13.46
C VAL A 597 30.20 16.74 -14.67
N GLU A 598 29.94 18.03 -14.48
CA GLU A 598 30.08 19.04 -15.52
C GLU A 598 31.35 19.86 -15.32
N LYS A 599 31.95 20.28 -16.43
CA LYS A 599 33.24 21.01 -16.43
C LYS A 599 33.10 22.44 -15.91
N GLU A 600 31.98 23.07 -16.23
CA GLU A 600 31.69 24.45 -15.92
C GLU A 600 30.43 24.55 -15.07
N ASN A 601 30.44 25.46 -14.10
CA ASN A 601 29.27 25.76 -13.31
C ASN A 601 28.31 26.63 -14.14
N SER A 602 27.34 25.98 -14.79
CA SER A 602 26.33 26.62 -15.64
C SER A 602 24.93 26.10 -15.28
N LEU A 603 23.94 26.99 -15.32
CA LEU A 603 22.54 26.59 -15.18
C LEU A 603 22.02 25.86 -16.43
N ASN A 604 22.68 25.99 -17.58
CA ASN A 604 22.29 25.27 -18.81
C ASN A 604 22.48 23.74 -18.68
N ASN A 605 23.33 23.30 -17.75
CA ASN A 605 23.72 21.90 -17.59
C ASN A 605 22.56 20.95 -17.28
N ARG A 606 21.50 21.41 -16.60
CA ARG A 606 20.33 20.57 -16.25
C ARG A 606 19.53 20.10 -17.45
N PHE A 607 19.63 20.79 -18.59
CA PHE A 607 18.91 20.41 -19.82
C PHE A 607 19.80 19.74 -20.88
N LYS A 608 21.06 19.46 -20.54
CA LYS A 608 22.00 18.79 -21.46
C LYS A 608 21.51 17.41 -21.86
N LYS A 609 21.53 17.14 -23.16
CA LYS A 609 21.17 15.83 -23.73
C LYS A 609 22.01 14.74 -23.08
N ASP A 610 21.33 13.66 -22.68
CA ASP A 610 21.93 12.53 -21.98
C ASP A 610 21.35 11.23 -22.51
N GLU A 611 22.14 10.51 -23.30
CA GLU A 611 21.71 9.27 -23.96
C GLU A 611 21.53 8.11 -22.99
N MET A 612 22.02 8.23 -21.75
CA MET A 612 21.82 7.23 -20.70
C MET A 612 20.43 7.35 -20.07
N ILE A 613 19.75 8.50 -20.20
CA ILE A 613 18.36 8.65 -19.73
C ILE A 613 17.44 7.87 -20.66
N LYS A 614 16.88 6.77 -20.16
CA LYS A 614 16.01 5.88 -20.93
C LYS A 614 14.53 6.13 -20.72
N THR A 615 14.12 7.13 -19.95
CA THR A 615 12.70 7.52 -19.81
C THR A 615 12.40 8.75 -20.68
N ARG A 616 11.16 8.86 -21.16
CA ARG A 616 10.71 10.12 -21.80
C ARG A 616 10.39 11.16 -20.76
N GLY A 617 9.69 10.79 -19.70
CA GLY A 617 9.41 11.69 -18.58
C GLY A 617 10.68 11.93 -17.78
N VAL A 618 11.04 13.20 -17.61
CA VAL A 618 12.06 13.63 -16.66
C VAL A 618 11.45 14.66 -15.72
N LEU A 619 11.56 14.41 -14.43
CA LEU A 619 11.27 15.41 -13.41
C LEU A 619 12.54 16.22 -13.15
N GLU A 620 12.56 17.48 -13.58
CA GLU A 620 13.58 18.43 -13.12
C GLU A 620 13.12 19.00 -11.78
N LEU A 621 13.99 18.85 -10.77
CA LEU A 621 13.63 19.22 -9.41
C LEU A 621 14.86 19.72 -8.67
N ASP A 622 14.80 20.98 -8.23
CA ASP A 622 15.84 21.65 -7.46
C ASP A 622 16.12 20.87 -6.16
N ASP A 623 17.40 20.79 -5.79
CA ASP A 623 17.89 20.01 -4.65
C ASP A 623 17.49 20.58 -3.27
N ASP A 624 16.82 21.73 -3.27
CA ASP A 624 16.25 22.36 -2.09
C ASP A 624 14.73 22.22 -1.97
N ILE A 625 14.07 21.56 -2.92
CA ILE A 625 12.62 21.33 -2.90
C ILE A 625 12.30 19.90 -2.45
N MET A 626 11.52 19.79 -1.36
CA MET A 626 10.99 18.53 -0.83
C MET A 626 9.47 18.49 -1.00
N MET A 627 8.96 17.47 -1.68
CA MET A 627 7.55 17.23 -1.98
C MET A 627 7.18 15.80 -1.62
N THR A 628 5.91 15.53 -1.32
CA THR A 628 5.46 14.14 -1.09
C THR A 628 5.57 13.33 -2.38
N CYS A 629 5.78 12.01 -2.30
CA CYS A 629 5.78 11.20 -3.52
C CYS A 629 4.40 11.24 -4.20
N ASP A 630 3.30 11.33 -3.46
CA ASP A 630 1.97 11.50 -4.05
C ASP A 630 1.86 12.77 -4.92
N ASP A 631 2.42 13.91 -4.49
CA ASP A 631 2.47 15.13 -5.30
C ASP A 631 3.28 14.91 -6.59
N VAL A 632 4.40 14.20 -6.49
CA VAL A 632 5.26 13.84 -7.62
C VAL A 632 4.52 12.92 -8.60
N GLU A 633 3.84 11.89 -8.10
CA GLU A 633 3.06 10.93 -8.89
C GLU A 633 1.86 11.62 -9.57
N ARG A 634 1.20 12.58 -8.92
CA ARG A 634 0.17 13.43 -9.54
C ARG A 634 0.73 14.23 -10.71
N GLY A 635 1.85 14.91 -10.50
CA GLY A 635 2.54 15.64 -11.58
C GLY A 635 2.89 14.73 -12.76
N PHE A 636 3.39 13.52 -12.48
CA PHE A 636 3.74 12.55 -13.50
C PHE A 636 2.52 12.08 -14.30
N ASN A 637 1.41 11.77 -13.61
CA ASN A 637 0.16 11.38 -14.26
C ASN A 637 -0.37 12.46 -15.21
N VAL A 638 -0.35 13.73 -14.77
CA VAL A 638 -0.74 14.86 -15.61
C VAL A 638 0.19 15.02 -16.81
N TRP A 639 1.50 14.88 -16.61
CA TRP A 639 2.47 14.93 -17.70
C TRP A 639 2.24 13.81 -18.72
N ARG A 640 1.99 12.56 -18.29
CA ARG A 640 1.71 11.46 -19.21
C ARG A 640 0.47 11.70 -20.08
N GLN A 641 -0.52 12.46 -19.58
CA GLN A 641 -1.68 12.87 -20.37
C GLN A 641 -1.33 13.88 -21.46
N HIS A 642 -0.33 14.74 -21.20
CA HIS A 642 0.12 15.87 -22.03
C HIS A 642 1.66 15.97 -22.13
N PRO A 643 2.35 14.97 -22.72
CA PRO A 643 3.81 14.90 -22.74
C PRO A 643 4.47 16.03 -23.56
N ASP A 644 3.69 16.70 -24.40
CA ASP A 644 4.07 17.87 -25.19
C ASP A 644 4.16 19.17 -24.36
N ARG A 645 3.78 19.15 -23.08
CA ARG A 645 3.75 20.31 -22.17
C ARG A 645 4.82 20.22 -21.09
N ILE A 646 5.15 21.39 -20.54
CA ILE A 646 5.85 21.50 -19.24
C ILE A 646 4.78 21.41 -18.16
N VAL A 647 4.82 20.36 -17.34
CA VAL A 647 3.86 20.15 -16.25
C VAL A 647 4.56 20.35 -14.93
N GLY A 648 4.16 21.32 -14.12
CA GLY A 648 4.89 21.60 -12.89
C GLY A 648 4.12 22.34 -11.81
N PHE A 649 4.85 22.63 -10.73
CA PHE A 649 4.23 22.99 -9.45
C PHE A 649 4.36 24.47 -9.09
N TYR A 650 5.10 25.25 -9.89
CA TYR A 650 5.37 26.66 -9.62
C TYR A 650 4.95 27.55 -10.79
N PRO A 651 3.69 28.01 -10.82
CA PRO A 651 3.16 28.83 -11.89
C PRO A 651 3.60 30.28 -11.74
N ARG A 652 3.83 30.94 -12.87
CA ARG A 652 4.17 32.36 -12.96
C ARG A 652 3.33 33.03 -14.03
N LEU A 653 3.17 34.34 -13.86
CA LEU A 653 2.49 35.18 -14.83
C LEU A 653 3.45 36.23 -15.38
N ILE A 654 3.59 36.24 -16.69
CA ILE A 654 4.30 37.26 -17.45
C ILE A 654 3.24 38.18 -18.06
N SER A 655 3.26 39.45 -17.68
CA SER A 655 2.29 40.44 -18.15
C SER A 655 2.84 41.87 -18.08
N GLY A 656 2.15 42.79 -18.77
CA GLY A 656 2.46 44.23 -18.80
C GLY A 656 3.31 44.67 -19.99
N ASN A 657 3.44 45.98 -20.17
CA ASN A 657 4.33 46.59 -21.17
C ASN A 657 5.16 47.70 -20.49
N PRO A 658 6.47 47.52 -20.25
CA PRO A 658 7.28 46.34 -20.59
C PRO A 658 6.90 45.10 -19.76
N LEU A 659 7.19 43.91 -20.28
CA LEU A 659 6.89 42.63 -19.64
C LEU A 659 7.59 42.51 -18.28
N LYS A 660 6.85 42.05 -17.26
CA LYS A 660 7.36 41.82 -15.91
C LYS A 660 7.15 40.38 -15.48
N TYR A 661 8.17 39.83 -14.80
CA TYR A 661 8.09 38.53 -14.14
C TYR A 661 7.29 38.64 -12.84
N ARG A 662 6.20 37.86 -12.68
CA ARG A 662 5.34 37.89 -11.49
C ARG A 662 5.19 36.52 -10.82
N ALA A 663 5.20 36.53 -9.49
CA ALA A 663 5.07 35.35 -8.65
C ALA A 663 3.65 34.76 -8.65
N GLU A 664 3.50 33.56 -8.12
CA GLU A 664 2.24 32.83 -8.04
C GLU A 664 1.10 33.63 -7.38
N LYS A 665 1.36 34.33 -6.26
CA LYS A 665 0.31 35.13 -5.59
C LYS A 665 -0.34 36.13 -6.55
N TYR A 666 0.47 36.75 -7.42
CA TYR A 666 -0.02 37.67 -8.45
C TYR A 666 -0.73 36.93 -9.58
N ALA A 667 -0.19 35.79 -10.03
CA ALA A 667 -0.83 34.94 -11.03
C ALA A 667 -2.25 34.54 -10.59
N ARG A 668 -2.40 34.07 -9.35
CA ARG A 668 -3.68 33.69 -8.75
C ARG A 668 -4.65 34.87 -8.65
N SER A 669 -4.20 36.04 -8.18
CA SER A 669 -5.07 37.22 -8.10
C SER A 669 -5.52 37.73 -9.47
N HIS A 670 -4.82 37.38 -10.55
CA HIS A 670 -5.17 37.72 -11.93
C HIS A 670 -5.74 36.53 -12.72
N LYS A 671 -6.11 35.45 -12.00
CA LYS A 671 -6.74 34.25 -12.54
C LYS A 671 -6.02 33.66 -13.76
N GLY A 672 -4.69 33.63 -13.74
CA GLY A 672 -3.98 32.88 -14.76
C GLY A 672 -2.47 32.88 -14.68
N TYR A 673 -1.90 31.97 -15.46
CA TYR A 673 -0.47 31.72 -15.59
C TYR A 673 -0.12 31.45 -17.05
N ASN A 674 1.12 31.71 -17.46
CA ASN A 674 1.62 31.41 -18.80
C ASN A 674 3.01 30.79 -18.79
N MET A 675 3.57 30.52 -17.59
CA MET A 675 4.89 29.97 -17.41
C MET A 675 4.91 29.05 -16.18
N ILE A 676 5.69 27.97 -16.26
CA ILE A 676 5.96 27.04 -15.17
C ILE A 676 7.47 26.98 -14.93
N LEU A 677 7.90 27.15 -13.67
CA LEU A 677 9.33 27.01 -13.36
C LEU A 677 9.74 25.55 -13.42
N THR A 678 10.87 25.28 -14.07
CA THR A 678 11.34 23.90 -14.27
C THR A 678 11.92 23.27 -13.01
N GLY A 679 12.35 24.09 -12.04
CA GLY A 679 12.90 23.62 -10.75
C GLY A 679 11.94 22.76 -9.92
N ALA A 680 10.70 22.58 -10.36
CA ALA A 680 9.85 21.44 -10.02
C ALA A 680 8.86 21.21 -11.19
N ALA A 681 9.30 20.54 -12.25
CA ALA A 681 8.46 20.24 -13.40
C ALA A 681 8.87 18.97 -14.16
N PHE A 682 7.87 18.25 -14.64
CA PHE A 682 8.00 17.21 -15.63
C PHE A 682 8.12 17.78 -17.04
N VAL A 683 9.09 17.25 -17.77
CA VAL A 683 9.33 17.54 -19.18
C VAL A 683 9.62 16.25 -19.95
N ASP A 684 9.41 16.29 -21.25
CA ASP A 684 9.87 15.22 -22.14
C ASP A 684 11.36 15.41 -22.46
N SER A 685 12.22 14.45 -22.11
CA SER A 685 13.66 14.54 -22.30
C SER A 685 14.07 14.75 -23.76
N THR A 686 13.36 14.12 -24.71
CA THR A 686 13.66 14.23 -26.14
C THR A 686 13.27 15.60 -26.70
N ILE A 687 12.11 16.11 -26.29
CA ILE A 687 11.58 17.41 -26.75
C ILE A 687 12.29 18.56 -26.04
N ALA A 688 12.34 18.55 -24.71
CA ALA A 688 12.87 19.65 -23.92
C ALA A 688 14.37 19.82 -24.14
N PHE A 689 15.17 18.75 -24.00
CA PHE A 689 16.62 18.85 -24.15
C PHE A 689 17.00 19.04 -25.63
N GLY A 690 16.21 18.46 -26.54
CA GLY A 690 16.26 18.71 -27.98
C GLY A 690 16.16 20.19 -28.33
N ARG A 691 15.10 20.84 -27.85
CA ARG A 691 14.86 22.28 -28.07
C ARG A 691 15.91 23.14 -27.38
N TYR A 692 16.22 22.82 -26.12
CA TYR A 692 17.12 23.63 -25.31
C TYR A 692 18.55 23.65 -25.84
N TRP A 693 19.05 22.53 -26.36
CA TRP A 693 20.38 22.42 -26.97
C TRP A 693 20.38 22.53 -28.49
N GLY A 694 19.24 22.87 -29.10
CA GLY A 694 19.15 23.22 -30.51
C GLY A 694 19.84 24.55 -30.83
N GLU A 695 20.07 24.80 -32.12
CA GLU A 695 20.76 26.01 -32.59
C GLU A 695 19.96 27.28 -32.26
N GLN A 696 18.63 27.22 -32.37
CA GLN A 696 17.72 28.34 -32.06
C GLN A 696 17.87 28.85 -30.62
N ALA A 697 18.23 27.97 -29.68
CA ALA A 697 18.37 28.31 -28.27
C ALA A 697 19.76 28.86 -27.90
N LYS A 698 20.74 28.84 -28.82
CA LYS A 698 22.15 29.17 -28.52
C LYS A 698 22.33 30.56 -27.92
N ALA A 699 21.79 31.59 -28.59
CA ALA A 699 21.85 32.97 -28.09
C ALA A 699 21.14 33.13 -26.74
N GLY A 700 20.06 32.35 -26.51
CA GLY A 700 19.38 32.28 -25.23
C GLY A 700 20.27 31.69 -24.12
N ARG A 701 20.96 30.56 -24.40
CA ARG A 701 21.87 29.91 -23.45
C ARG A 701 23.05 30.80 -23.05
N GLU A 702 23.60 31.57 -23.99
CA GLU A 702 24.66 32.55 -23.71
C GLU A 702 24.18 33.66 -22.75
N LEU A 703 22.92 34.09 -22.86
CA LEU A 703 22.31 35.02 -21.90
C LEU A 703 22.09 34.37 -20.53
N VAL A 704 21.69 33.09 -20.51
CA VAL A 704 21.53 32.32 -19.26
C VAL A 704 22.86 32.25 -18.51
N ASP A 705 23.97 31.95 -19.19
CA ASP A 705 25.29 31.93 -18.58
C ASP A 705 25.73 33.32 -18.09
N ARG A 706 25.52 34.35 -18.92
CA ARG A 706 25.88 35.74 -18.59
C ARG A 706 25.15 36.25 -17.35
N TYR A 707 23.88 35.92 -17.20
CA TYR A 707 23.06 36.36 -16.07
C TYR A 707 23.06 35.37 -14.90
N PHE A 708 23.57 34.15 -15.11
CA PHE A 708 23.46 33.03 -14.20
C PHE A 708 22.00 32.86 -13.70
N ASN A 709 21.05 32.88 -14.64
CA ASN A 709 19.61 32.86 -14.38
C ASN A 709 18.80 32.55 -15.66
N CYS A 710 17.49 32.41 -15.53
CA CYS A 710 16.52 32.39 -16.64
C CYS A 710 16.58 31.17 -17.56
N GLU A 711 17.21 30.08 -17.13
CA GLU A 711 17.22 28.80 -17.84
C GLU A 711 15.80 28.23 -17.99
N ASP A 712 15.00 28.34 -16.93
CA ASP A 712 13.59 27.95 -16.88
C ASP A 712 12.72 28.83 -17.79
N VAL A 713 12.95 30.15 -17.76
CA VAL A 713 12.27 31.13 -18.62
C VAL A 713 12.56 30.82 -20.09
N LEU A 714 13.83 30.57 -20.44
CA LEU A 714 14.22 30.22 -21.80
C LEU A 714 13.47 28.99 -22.29
N LEU A 715 13.40 27.92 -21.49
CA LEU A 715 12.70 26.70 -21.89
C LEU A 715 11.21 26.96 -22.16
N ASN A 716 10.55 27.78 -21.34
CA ASN A 716 9.14 28.14 -21.56
C ASN A 716 8.93 28.89 -22.89
N TYR A 717 9.83 29.80 -23.27
CA TYR A 717 9.79 30.48 -24.58
C TYR A 717 10.00 29.49 -25.73
N LEU A 718 10.93 28.55 -25.60
CA LEU A 718 11.17 27.53 -26.63
C LEU A 718 9.95 26.62 -26.82
N TYR A 719 9.23 26.30 -25.75
CA TYR A 719 7.97 25.56 -25.83
C TYR A 719 6.88 26.38 -26.51
N ALA A 720 6.69 27.64 -26.10
CA ALA A 720 5.69 28.52 -26.68
C ALA A 720 5.94 28.78 -28.17
N ASN A 721 7.18 29.05 -28.57
CA ASN A 721 7.51 29.31 -29.98
C ASN A 721 7.21 28.10 -30.89
N ALA A 722 7.29 26.88 -30.36
CA ALA A 722 7.13 25.65 -31.13
C ALA A 722 5.69 25.14 -31.26
N SER A 723 4.71 25.74 -30.58
CA SER A 723 3.31 25.30 -30.61
C SER A 723 2.35 26.47 -30.51
N SER A 724 1.18 26.40 -31.15
CA SER A 724 0.08 27.36 -30.95
C SER A 724 -0.88 26.95 -29.83
N THR A 725 -0.72 25.76 -29.25
CA THR A 725 -1.60 25.19 -28.21
C THR A 725 -1.07 25.48 -26.80
N LYS A 726 -1.79 25.00 -25.78
CA LYS A 726 -1.34 25.04 -24.38
C LYS A 726 -0.03 24.29 -24.20
N THR A 727 1.01 25.00 -23.76
CA THR A 727 2.38 24.47 -23.61
C THR A 727 2.82 24.24 -22.17
N VAL A 728 2.04 24.73 -21.20
CA VAL A 728 2.31 24.60 -19.77
C VAL A 728 1.06 24.10 -19.05
N GLU A 729 1.25 23.28 -18.02
CA GLU A 729 0.18 22.77 -17.17
C GLU A 729 0.59 22.91 -15.70
N TYR A 730 -0.34 23.40 -14.88
CA TYR A 730 -0.11 23.58 -13.45
C TYR A 730 -0.72 22.43 -12.65
N VAL A 731 0.04 21.92 -11.69
CA VAL A 731 -0.42 20.99 -10.66
C VAL A 731 -0.09 21.60 -9.30
N ARG A 732 -1.07 21.74 -8.43
CA ARG A 732 -0.89 22.26 -7.08
C ARG A 732 -0.33 21.17 -6.16
N PRO A 733 0.84 21.41 -5.54
CA PRO A 733 1.32 20.52 -4.50
C PRO A 733 0.47 20.68 -3.25
N ALA A 734 0.06 19.56 -2.65
CA ALA A 734 -0.57 19.55 -1.34
C ALA A 734 0.43 19.99 -0.25
N TRP A 735 1.68 19.57 -0.41
CA TRP A 735 2.77 19.94 0.50
C TRP A 735 4.10 20.07 -0.25
N ALA A 736 4.78 21.19 -0.03
CA ALA A 736 6.13 21.41 -0.53
C ALA A 736 6.92 22.23 0.49
N ILE A 737 8.13 21.76 0.82
CA ILE A 737 9.09 22.50 1.66
C ILE A 737 10.24 22.97 0.79
N ASP A 738 10.47 24.28 0.86
CA ASP A 738 11.66 24.93 0.34
C ASP A 738 12.72 25.00 1.44
N THR A 739 13.72 24.11 1.34
CA THR A 739 14.81 23.97 2.31
C THR A 739 15.91 25.02 2.12
N SER A 740 15.89 25.80 1.02
CA SER A 740 16.86 26.86 0.75
C SER A 740 16.84 27.94 1.83
N LYS A 741 15.70 28.08 2.50
CA LYS A 741 15.48 28.97 3.66
C LYS A 741 16.29 28.56 4.89
N PHE A 742 16.80 27.33 4.95
CA PHE A 742 17.63 26.83 6.04
C PHE A 742 19.13 26.81 5.71
N SER A 743 19.52 26.83 4.43
CA SER A 743 20.91 26.62 4.00
C SER A 743 21.67 27.91 3.63
N GLY A 744 21.02 29.08 3.60
CA GLY A 744 21.66 30.39 3.37
C GLY A 744 22.25 30.62 1.98
N ALA A 745 22.24 29.59 1.11
CA ALA A 745 22.89 29.50 -0.20
C ALA A 745 21.91 29.56 -1.39
N ALA A 746 20.81 30.31 -1.26
CA ALA A 746 19.79 30.47 -2.31
C ALA A 746 20.16 31.56 -3.32
N ILE A 747 20.04 31.28 -4.62
CA ILE A 747 20.24 32.28 -5.71
C ILE A 747 19.20 33.41 -5.61
N SER A 748 17.99 33.10 -5.12
CA SER A 748 16.87 34.03 -4.97
C SER A 748 16.88 34.83 -3.65
N LYS A 749 17.97 34.80 -2.87
CA LYS A 749 18.07 35.46 -1.55
C LYS A 749 17.69 36.95 -1.58
N ASN A 750 17.99 37.66 -2.67
CA ASN A 750 17.45 38.99 -2.95
C ASN A 750 16.41 38.91 -4.08
N THR A 751 15.15 38.71 -3.69
CA THR A 751 14.02 38.51 -4.61
C THR A 751 13.84 39.66 -5.59
N GLN A 752 14.08 40.91 -5.18
CA GLN A 752 13.87 42.08 -6.03
C GLN A 752 14.89 42.15 -7.16
N VAL A 753 16.18 41.91 -6.85
CA VAL A 753 17.25 41.84 -7.85
C VAL A 753 17.02 40.65 -8.79
N HIS A 754 16.68 39.49 -8.22
CA HIS A 754 16.37 38.26 -8.98
C HIS A 754 15.22 38.49 -9.97
N TYR A 755 14.12 39.11 -9.54
CA TYR A 755 12.97 39.38 -10.41
C TYR A 755 13.27 40.46 -11.46
N GLY A 756 14.16 41.40 -11.13
CA GLY A 756 14.69 42.38 -12.08
C GLY A 756 15.49 41.72 -13.20
N ILE A 757 16.38 40.77 -12.86
CA ILE A 757 17.13 39.97 -13.85
C ILE A 757 16.15 39.19 -14.73
N ARG A 758 15.20 38.46 -14.13
CA ARG A 758 14.21 37.69 -14.88
C ARG A 758 13.37 38.55 -15.81
N SER A 759 12.95 39.73 -15.38
CA SER A 759 12.22 40.67 -16.26
C SER A 759 13.08 41.16 -17.43
N ARG A 760 14.39 41.34 -17.25
CA ARG A 760 15.31 41.64 -18.38
C ARG A 760 15.44 40.46 -19.34
N CYS A 761 15.49 39.23 -18.84
CA CYS A 761 15.47 38.04 -19.68
C CYS A 761 14.20 37.98 -20.54
N LEU A 762 13.02 38.27 -19.96
CA LEU A 762 11.75 38.31 -20.72
C LEU A 762 11.82 39.26 -21.91
N MET A 763 12.36 40.47 -21.71
CA MET A 763 12.51 41.45 -22.80
C MET A 763 13.40 40.92 -23.92
N ARG A 764 14.55 40.31 -23.58
CA ARG A 764 15.49 39.74 -24.56
C ARG A 764 14.91 38.53 -25.29
N PHE A 765 14.30 37.60 -24.56
CA PHE A 765 13.70 36.41 -25.15
C PHE A 765 12.47 36.74 -26.00
N THR A 766 11.71 37.78 -25.67
CA THR A 766 10.61 38.25 -26.52
C THR A 766 11.11 38.76 -27.87
N GLN A 767 12.27 39.44 -27.91
CA GLN A 767 12.90 39.85 -29.16
C GLN A 767 13.39 38.66 -30.00
N MET A 768 13.80 37.56 -29.34
CA MET A 768 14.35 36.38 -30.02
C MET A 768 13.27 35.38 -30.48
N TYR A 769 12.19 35.23 -29.70
CA TYR A 769 11.27 34.08 -29.80
C TYR A 769 9.78 34.46 -29.85
N GLY A 770 9.46 35.77 -29.87
CA GLY A 770 8.07 36.26 -29.84
C GLY A 770 7.50 36.37 -28.43
N SER A 771 6.26 36.86 -28.29
CA SER A 771 5.65 37.13 -26.98
C SER A 771 5.04 35.90 -26.33
N LEU A 772 5.18 35.82 -25.00
CA LEU A 772 4.51 34.85 -24.13
C LEU A 772 3.25 35.41 -23.44
N SER A 773 3.04 36.73 -23.50
CA SER A 773 1.97 37.43 -22.74
C SER A 773 0.58 36.95 -23.10
N ASP A 774 0.38 36.59 -24.37
CA ASP A 774 -0.95 36.35 -24.92
C ASP A 774 -1.42 34.90 -24.70
N ARG A 775 -0.58 34.09 -24.05
CA ARG A 775 -0.79 32.65 -23.81
C ARG A 775 -1.17 32.36 -22.36
N LYS A 776 -2.12 33.14 -21.82
CA LYS A 776 -2.59 33.01 -20.44
C LYS A 776 -3.57 31.84 -20.31
N TRP A 777 -3.32 30.96 -19.36
CA TRP A 777 -4.18 29.85 -18.96
C TRP A 777 -4.80 30.13 -17.60
N GLU A 778 -6.05 29.75 -17.43
CA GLU A 778 -6.76 29.91 -16.16
C GLU A 778 -6.39 28.80 -15.17
N PHE A 779 -6.55 29.09 -13.88
CA PHE A 779 -6.57 28.07 -12.83
C PHE A 779 -7.97 27.44 -12.77
N ASP A 780 -8.11 26.32 -12.06
CA ASP A 780 -9.37 25.62 -11.86
C ASP A 780 -10.02 25.16 -13.19
N GLY A 781 -9.17 24.77 -14.14
CA GLY A 781 -9.57 24.25 -15.44
C GLY A 781 -9.63 22.73 -15.50
N ARG A 782 -9.11 22.03 -14.48
CA ARG A 782 -8.98 20.58 -14.50
C ARG A 782 -10.16 19.90 -13.81
N LYS A 783 -10.65 18.82 -14.41
CA LYS A 783 -11.71 17.97 -13.82
C LYS A 783 -11.28 17.25 -12.55
N ASP A 784 -9.97 17.06 -12.38
CA ASP A 784 -9.38 16.40 -11.21
C ASP A 784 -9.14 17.36 -10.05
N GLY A 785 -9.42 18.67 -10.17
CA GLY A 785 -9.23 19.63 -9.08
C GLY A 785 -7.78 19.78 -8.61
N TRP A 786 -6.80 19.21 -9.31
CA TRP A 786 -5.40 19.29 -8.91
C TRP A 786 -4.74 20.63 -9.22
N ASP A 787 -5.46 21.59 -9.82
CA ASP A 787 -4.98 22.96 -10.06
C ASP A 787 -5.70 24.02 -9.21
N LEU A 788 -6.61 23.61 -8.31
CA LEU A 788 -7.33 24.46 -7.35
C LEU A 788 -6.39 25.08 -6.32
#